data_AF-A0AAD3CQ40-F1
#
_entry.id   AF-A0AAD3CQ40-F1
#
_cell.length_a   1.000
_cell.length_b   1.000
_cell.length_c   1.000
_cell.angle_alpha   90.00
_cell.angle_beta   90.00
_cell.angle_gamma   90.00
#
_symmetry.space_group_name_H-M   'P 1'
#
loop_
_entity.id
_entity.type
_entity.pdbx_description
1 polymer ?
#
loop_
_entity_poly.entity_id
_entity_poly.type
_entity_poly.pdbx_seq_one_letter_code
_entity_poly.pdbx_strand_id
1 'polypeptide(L)'
;MSKWDGKAMSQMDFMEKDTVLVLDNDDNVIGSESKRGSHEFNMKQPAGVLHRAFSVFIFDKSTNELLLQQRATDKITFPSVWTNTCCSHPLHGMDPPEVDSPAEVAAGTVPGVKHAAVRKLEHELGIPPAELPLEKFKFLTRLHYWAADTVTHGPKAPWGEHEIDYVLFFVVKDKSEITLNLNKEEVEDVKWVTQEKLLEMMNDENLLFSPWFRIIVKKWVLGKNGWWNDLKETMETDKFCDFESIQRFDPPKEHLGGLGNAKPQFNDEAVGDSSKKQGAYGKIQTHKESKFSQLSHIDEIWSALVLLKIKPLKSNLESDFVKQTFNASDLEFCDDILCKVSRSFAAVIRQLPPTLLVDVLIFYLVLRALDTVEDDMTAFESNEIKIKHLMNFHKTALEDPAWSMDGVGEADEKRLLQEFPKCHSVYAALKPESKEVIADITKRMAEGMAEFVGKDLGQGTADVEQYNRYCHFVAGLVGEGLSRLFAASGLEDASMSDELFLSDQMGLFLQKTNIIRDYLEDYVDGRAFWPQSVWKKYSKSGDLGYFANQNDVEAKKQALYCLNDLVTDALHLVPDCLKYLSKLHCAEVFRFCAIPQVMAIATLDKCYHNEDVFTGVVKIRKGLSCKLINNTNDVAGVHAVFYKFAKSVAKQAMKAKASGFQDPSFDRTIAICQNICDLTRAEVKKQNTSFFVDCSLITCVGAGIYTGKIPIALSAASALIVKTATKSIGNMKTSAKLEEEKKNN
;
A
#
# COMPACT_ATOMS: atom_id res chain seq x y z
N MET A 1 -38.98 12.15 -38.13
CA MET A 1 -38.07 11.86 -37.01
C MET A 1 -38.77 12.27 -35.74
N SER A 2 -39.11 11.32 -34.87
CA SER A 2 -39.75 11.60 -33.59
C SER A 2 -38.71 12.17 -32.64
N LYS A 3 -39.01 13.31 -32.02
CA LYS A 3 -38.22 13.86 -30.92
C LYS A 3 -38.20 12.81 -29.80
N TRP A 4 -37.02 12.31 -29.41
CA TRP A 4 -36.88 11.46 -28.22
C TRP A 4 -37.31 12.30 -27.02
N ASP A 5 -38.38 11.91 -26.32
CA ASP A 5 -38.87 12.66 -25.15
C ASP A 5 -38.83 11.85 -23.85
N GLY A 6 -38.44 10.57 -23.91
CA GLY A 6 -38.18 9.68 -22.76
C GLY A 6 -39.37 9.48 -21.80
N LYS A 7 -40.51 10.11 -22.05
CA LYS A 7 -41.64 10.15 -21.13
C LYS A 7 -42.51 8.91 -21.32
N ALA A 8 -42.89 8.29 -20.20
CA ALA A 8 -43.73 7.09 -20.17
C ALA A 8 -43.15 5.87 -20.91
N MET A 9 -41.82 5.78 -21.01
CA MET A 9 -41.12 4.59 -21.50
C MET A 9 -40.66 3.76 -20.31
N SER A 10 -41.00 2.47 -20.30
CA SER A 10 -40.43 1.53 -19.33
C SER A 10 -38.94 1.25 -19.60
N GLN A 11 -38.22 0.68 -18.64
CA GLN A 11 -36.85 0.22 -18.89
C GLN A 11 -36.76 -0.77 -20.06
N MET A 12 -37.80 -1.59 -20.30
CA MET A 12 -37.87 -2.47 -21.46
C MET A 12 -38.08 -1.72 -22.77
N ASP A 13 -38.88 -0.64 -22.77
CA ASP A 13 -39.04 0.22 -23.95
C ASP A 13 -37.70 0.87 -24.35
N PHE A 14 -36.92 1.34 -23.37
CA PHE A 14 -35.58 1.87 -23.64
C PHE A 14 -34.65 0.80 -24.21
N MET A 15 -34.69 -0.43 -23.69
CA MET A 15 -33.89 -1.53 -24.21
C MET A 15 -34.20 -1.86 -25.67
N GLU A 16 -35.46 -1.78 -26.08
CA GLU A 16 -35.89 -2.15 -27.43
C GLU A 16 -35.83 -1.00 -28.44
N LYS A 17 -36.12 0.23 -28.02
CA LYS A 17 -36.24 1.39 -28.93
C LYS A 17 -34.97 2.21 -29.06
N ASP A 18 -34.16 2.33 -28.00
CA ASP A 18 -32.91 3.09 -28.08
C ASP A 18 -31.90 2.29 -28.92
N THR A 19 -31.32 2.96 -29.92
CA THR A 19 -30.31 2.39 -30.80
C THR A 19 -28.96 3.05 -30.53
N VAL A 20 -27.99 2.28 -30.06
CA VAL A 20 -26.64 2.73 -29.71
C VAL A 20 -25.69 2.60 -30.89
N LEU A 21 -24.56 3.32 -30.84
CA LEU A 21 -23.52 3.26 -31.86
C LEU A 21 -22.61 2.05 -31.63
N VAL A 22 -22.56 1.12 -32.59
CA VAL A 22 -21.67 -0.05 -32.55
C VAL A 22 -20.30 0.34 -33.10
N LEU A 23 -19.25 -0.08 -32.41
CA LEU A 23 -17.88 0.33 -32.69
C LEU A 23 -16.98 -0.84 -33.04
N ASP A 24 -15.89 -0.55 -33.74
CA ASP A 24 -14.69 -1.38 -33.67
C ASP A 24 -13.81 -0.99 -32.47
N ASN A 25 -12.68 -1.70 -32.31
CA ASN A 25 -11.75 -1.47 -31.20
C ASN A 25 -11.04 -0.10 -31.25
N ASP A 26 -11.09 0.61 -32.37
CA ASP A 26 -10.44 1.90 -32.59
C ASP A 26 -11.44 3.07 -32.52
N ASP A 27 -12.64 2.81 -32.00
CA ASP A 27 -13.73 3.80 -31.82
C ASP A 27 -14.27 4.34 -33.16
N ASN A 28 -14.17 3.56 -34.24
CA ASN A 28 -14.88 3.84 -35.47
C ASN A 28 -16.29 3.28 -35.41
N VAL A 29 -17.28 4.08 -35.81
CA VAL A 29 -18.68 3.64 -35.89
C VAL A 29 -18.83 2.69 -37.09
N ILE A 30 -19.11 1.42 -36.81
CA ILE A 30 -19.30 0.37 -37.83
C ILE A 30 -20.77 0.01 -38.06
N GLY A 31 -21.66 0.51 -37.19
CA GLY A 31 -23.09 0.27 -37.29
C GLY A 31 -23.86 0.82 -36.10
N SER A 32 -25.07 0.29 -35.92
CA SER A 32 -25.94 0.63 -34.80
C SER A 32 -26.76 -0.60 -34.41
N GLU A 33 -27.01 -0.79 -33.11
CA GLU A 33 -27.77 -1.92 -32.57
C GLU A 33 -28.69 -1.43 -31.46
N SER A 34 -29.78 -2.16 -31.21
CA SER A 34 -30.64 -1.94 -30.05
C SER A 34 -29.82 -1.99 -28.75
N LYS A 35 -30.21 -1.19 -27.77
CA LYS A 35 -29.59 -1.21 -26.45
C LYS A 35 -29.62 -2.62 -25.85
N ARG A 36 -30.73 -3.34 -26.01
CA ARG A 36 -30.88 -4.74 -25.62
C ARG A 36 -29.83 -5.65 -26.26
N GLY A 37 -29.74 -5.61 -27.59
CA GLY A 37 -28.81 -6.47 -28.33
C GLY A 37 -27.36 -6.22 -27.93
N SER A 38 -27.03 -4.97 -27.59
CA SER A 38 -25.68 -4.57 -27.21
C SER A 38 -25.26 -5.02 -25.81
N HIS A 39 -26.21 -5.05 -24.86
CA HIS A 39 -25.96 -5.38 -23.46
C HIS A 39 -26.23 -6.85 -23.12
N GLU A 40 -26.77 -7.64 -24.04
CA GLU A 40 -27.04 -9.06 -23.83
C GLU A 40 -25.74 -9.87 -23.93
N PHE A 41 -25.45 -10.70 -22.93
CA PHE A 41 -24.28 -11.58 -22.91
C PHE A 41 -24.74 -13.00 -23.22
N ASN A 42 -24.12 -13.65 -24.20
CA ASN A 42 -24.41 -15.04 -24.54
C ASN A 42 -23.21 -15.69 -25.23
N MET A 43 -23.29 -16.99 -25.53
CA MET A 43 -22.15 -17.73 -26.10
C MET A 43 -21.67 -17.21 -27.47
N LYS A 44 -22.47 -16.44 -28.20
CA LYS A 44 -22.07 -15.81 -29.48
C LYS A 44 -21.44 -14.43 -29.28
N GLN A 45 -21.83 -13.72 -28.23
CA GLN A 45 -21.30 -12.41 -27.84
C GLN A 45 -20.90 -12.48 -26.36
N PRO A 46 -19.74 -13.10 -26.06
CA PRO A 46 -19.41 -13.48 -24.69
C PRO A 46 -19.32 -12.29 -23.74
N ALA A 47 -18.91 -11.13 -24.26
CA ALA A 47 -18.80 -9.86 -23.54
C ALA A 47 -19.85 -8.81 -24.00
N GLY A 48 -20.90 -9.19 -24.73
CA GLY A 48 -21.79 -8.22 -25.38
C GLY A 48 -21.20 -7.64 -26.66
N VAL A 49 -21.84 -6.59 -27.21
CA VAL A 49 -21.40 -5.90 -28.42
C VAL A 49 -20.74 -4.58 -28.03
N LEU A 50 -19.55 -4.31 -28.58
CA LEU A 50 -18.84 -3.06 -28.33
C LEU A 50 -19.63 -1.85 -28.85
N HIS A 51 -19.95 -0.91 -27.97
CA HIS A 51 -20.71 0.29 -28.32
C HIS A 51 -20.19 1.55 -27.61
N ARG A 52 -20.60 2.74 -28.08
CA ARG A 52 -20.16 4.01 -27.49
C ARG A 52 -20.97 4.36 -26.23
N ALA A 53 -20.28 4.81 -25.20
CA ALA A 53 -20.87 5.32 -23.96
C ALA A 53 -20.24 6.66 -23.53
N PHE A 54 -20.81 7.28 -22.50
CA PHE A 54 -20.23 8.43 -21.83
C PHE A 54 -20.45 8.40 -20.31
N SER A 55 -19.51 9.00 -19.58
CA SER A 55 -19.53 9.19 -18.13
C SER A 55 -19.35 10.66 -17.77
N VAL A 56 -20.39 11.28 -17.21
CA VAL A 56 -20.36 12.66 -16.72
C VAL A 56 -20.00 12.73 -15.24
N PHE A 57 -19.13 13.66 -14.88
CA PHE A 57 -18.79 14.06 -13.51
C PHE A 57 -19.07 15.55 -13.32
N ILE A 58 -20.06 15.89 -12.48
CA ILE A 58 -20.41 17.27 -12.13
C ILE A 58 -19.81 17.61 -10.76
N PHE A 59 -18.96 18.64 -10.72
CA PHE A 59 -18.35 19.13 -9.49
C PHE A 59 -18.91 20.48 -9.07
N ASP A 60 -19.07 20.65 -7.77
CA ASP A 60 -19.31 21.93 -7.11
C ASP A 60 -17.97 22.57 -6.75
N LYS A 61 -17.65 23.72 -7.37
CA LYS A 61 -16.41 24.44 -7.10
C LYS A 61 -16.38 25.08 -5.71
N SER A 62 -17.53 25.46 -5.12
CA SER A 62 -17.55 26.17 -3.84
C SER A 62 -17.19 25.24 -2.68
N THR A 63 -17.65 23.99 -2.74
CA THR A 63 -17.41 22.96 -1.73
C THR A 63 -16.36 21.92 -2.13
N ASN A 64 -15.94 21.90 -3.40
CA ASN A 64 -15.09 20.86 -3.99
C ASN A 64 -15.70 19.45 -3.87
N GLU A 65 -17.03 19.35 -4.04
CA GLU A 65 -17.79 18.10 -3.99
C GLU A 65 -18.13 17.58 -5.40
N LEU A 66 -18.20 16.26 -5.57
CA LEU A 66 -18.70 15.57 -6.76
C LEU A 66 -20.14 15.13 -6.53
N LEU A 67 -21.04 15.35 -7.50
CA LEU A 67 -22.38 14.78 -7.49
C LEU A 67 -22.34 13.32 -7.95
N LEU A 68 -22.75 12.40 -7.09
CA LEU A 68 -23.00 11.00 -7.41
C LEU A 68 -24.50 10.75 -7.53
N GLN A 69 -24.84 9.71 -8.28
CA GLN A 69 -26.17 9.12 -8.25
C GLN A 69 -26.10 7.64 -7.86
N GLN A 70 -27.16 7.15 -7.23
CA GLN A 70 -27.47 5.74 -7.08
C GLN A 70 -28.50 5.36 -8.13
N ARG A 71 -28.19 4.35 -8.93
CA ARG A 71 -29.08 3.86 -9.98
C ARG A 71 -30.35 3.26 -9.35
N ALA A 72 -31.51 3.48 -9.97
CA ALA A 72 -32.79 2.92 -9.53
C ALA A 72 -32.74 1.38 -9.45
N THR A 73 -33.56 0.80 -8.57
CA THR A 73 -33.66 -0.66 -8.40
C THR A 73 -34.19 -1.36 -9.65
N ASP A 74 -34.99 -0.67 -10.46
CA ASP A 74 -35.69 -1.25 -11.61
C ASP A 74 -34.82 -1.26 -12.89
N LYS A 75 -33.59 -0.77 -12.82
CA LYS A 75 -32.62 -0.83 -13.93
C LYS A 75 -32.29 -2.28 -14.29
N ILE A 76 -32.23 -2.56 -15.59
CA ILE A 76 -31.95 -3.92 -16.08
C ILE A 76 -30.46 -4.26 -15.89
N THR A 77 -29.57 -3.31 -16.19
CA THR A 77 -28.12 -3.44 -15.96
C THR A 77 -27.71 -2.63 -14.73
N PHE A 78 -26.97 -3.27 -13.84
CA PHE A 78 -26.38 -2.71 -12.63
C PHE A 78 -27.37 -1.86 -11.79
N PRO A 79 -28.51 -2.40 -11.34
CA PRO A 79 -29.42 -1.68 -10.45
C PRO A 79 -28.79 -1.43 -9.08
N SER A 80 -29.26 -0.39 -8.39
CA SER A 80 -28.88 -0.03 -7.01
C SER A 80 -27.41 0.34 -6.77
N VAL A 81 -26.54 0.33 -7.78
CA VAL A 81 -25.14 0.72 -7.62
C VAL A 81 -24.97 2.25 -7.64
N TRP A 82 -24.05 2.75 -6.82
CA TRP A 82 -23.55 4.11 -6.87
C TRP A 82 -22.61 4.31 -8.07
N THR A 83 -22.72 5.44 -8.75
CA THR A 83 -21.93 5.74 -9.95
C THR A 83 -21.63 7.24 -10.06
N ASN A 84 -20.88 7.63 -11.10
CA ASN A 84 -20.69 9.03 -11.49
C ASN A 84 -22.03 9.75 -11.72
N THR A 85 -22.01 11.07 -11.90
CA THR A 85 -23.23 11.89 -11.95
C THR A 85 -24.28 11.39 -12.94
N CYS A 86 -23.88 10.99 -14.15
CA CYS A 86 -24.76 10.43 -15.17
C CYS A 86 -23.94 9.64 -16.18
N CYS A 87 -24.43 8.48 -16.60
CA CYS A 87 -23.78 7.62 -17.60
C CYS A 87 -24.82 7.02 -18.55
N SER A 88 -24.57 7.11 -19.86
CA SER A 88 -25.43 6.50 -20.88
C SER A 88 -24.73 6.48 -22.23
N HIS A 89 -25.50 6.53 -23.32
CA HIS A 89 -25.07 6.23 -24.66
C HIS A 89 -25.51 7.35 -25.60
N PRO A 90 -24.65 7.78 -26.54
CA PRO A 90 -25.09 8.52 -27.70
C PRO A 90 -25.99 7.64 -28.57
N LEU A 91 -27.10 8.18 -29.06
CA LEU A 91 -28.08 7.45 -29.86
C LEU A 91 -27.94 7.72 -31.36
N HIS A 92 -28.13 6.67 -32.16
CA HIS A 92 -28.15 6.77 -33.61
C HIS A 92 -29.44 7.48 -34.09
N GLY A 93 -29.33 8.33 -35.12
CA GLY A 93 -30.48 8.95 -35.78
C GLY A 93 -31.12 10.15 -35.05
N MET A 94 -30.43 10.70 -34.04
CA MET A 94 -30.86 11.89 -33.30
C MET A 94 -30.72 13.18 -34.12
N ASP A 95 -31.55 14.18 -33.81
CA ASP A 95 -31.46 15.54 -34.34
C ASP A 95 -31.61 16.57 -33.20
N PRO A 96 -30.58 17.39 -32.90
CA PRO A 96 -29.23 17.37 -33.47
C PRO A 96 -28.49 16.03 -33.31
N PRO A 97 -27.51 15.71 -34.16
CA PRO A 97 -26.81 14.43 -34.11
C PRO A 97 -26.01 14.27 -32.80
N GLU A 98 -25.98 13.03 -32.30
CA GLU A 98 -25.17 12.61 -31.15
C GLU A 98 -23.92 11.81 -31.57
N VAL A 99 -23.59 11.83 -32.87
CA VAL A 99 -22.45 11.10 -33.43
C VAL A 99 -21.32 12.07 -33.74
N ASP A 100 -20.18 11.89 -33.10
CA ASP A 100 -18.96 12.66 -33.36
C ASP A 100 -18.17 12.10 -34.55
N SER A 101 -17.64 12.98 -35.38
CA SER A 101 -16.67 12.63 -36.42
C SER A 101 -15.27 12.38 -35.84
N PRO A 102 -14.41 11.58 -36.50
CA PRO A 102 -13.04 11.37 -36.04
C PRO A 102 -12.24 12.67 -35.84
N ALA A 103 -12.51 13.70 -36.64
CA ALA A 103 -11.86 15.01 -36.50
C ALA A 103 -12.31 15.75 -35.23
N GLU A 104 -13.58 15.65 -34.85
CA GLU A 104 -14.10 16.23 -33.61
C GLU A 104 -13.59 15.50 -32.36
N VAL A 105 -13.43 14.17 -32.44
CA VAL A 105 -12.80 13.38 -31.38
C VAL A 105 -11.34 13.75 -31.22
N ALA A 106 -10.56 13.81 -32.31
CA ALA A 106 -9.15 14.19 -32.28
C ALA A 106 -8.94 15.64 -31.79
N ALA A 107 -9.88 16.55 -32.07
CA ALA A 107 -9.86 17.92 -31.57
C ALA A 107 -10.38 18.06 -30.13
N GLY A 108 -10.92 16.98 -29.54
CA GLY A 108 -11.49 16.96 -28.20
C GLY A 108 -12.79 17.76 -28.04
N THR A 109 -13.46 18.14 -29.13
CA THR A 109 -14.68 18.96 -29.08
C THR A 109 -15.91 18.13 -28.72
N VAL A 110 -16.03 16.93 -29.29
CA VAL A 110 -17.04 15.89 -29.05
C VAL A 110 -18.49 16.40 -28.83
N PRO A 111 -19.03 17.27 -29.72
CA PRO A 111 -20.35 17.87 -29.57
C PRO A 111 -21.49 16.84 -29.48
N GLY A 112 -21.40 15.71 -30.19
CA GLY A 112 -22.40 14.66 -30.23
C GLY A 112 -22.55 13.96 -28.88
N VAL A 113 -21.45 13.49 -28.29
CA VAL A 113 -21.45 12.92 -26.95
C VAL A 113 -21.90 13.94 -25.89
N LYS A 114 -21.54 15.22 -26.03
CA LYS A 114 -22.02 16.28 -25.13
C LYS A 114 -23.53 16.51 -25.23
N HIS A 115 -24.11 16.46 -26.43
CA HIS A 115 -25.58 16.50 -26.60
C HIS A 115 -26.26 15.32 -25.90
N ALA A 116 -25.71 14.11 -26.06
CA ALA A 116 -26.22 12.91 -25.39
C ALA A 116 -26.17 13.05 -23.86
N ALA A 117 -25.08 13.61 -23.32
CA ALA A 117 -24.93 13.91 -21.91
C ALA A 117 -26.00 14.90 -21.41
N VAL A 118 -26.23 16.01 -22.13
CA VAL A 118 -27.27 16.98 -21.78
C VAL A 118 -28.66 16.34 -21.76
N ARG A 119 -29.01 15.57 -22.80
CA ARG A 119 -30.28 14.84 -22.89
C ARG A 119 -30.45 13.89 -21.70
N LYS A 120 -29.43 13.11 -21.35
CA LYS A 120 -29.55 12.13 -20.27
C LYS A 120 -29.54 12.77 -18.88
N LEU A 121 -28.80 13.85 -18.68
CA LEU A 121 -28.84 14.63 -17.44
C LEU A 121 -30.22 15.26 -17.20
N GLU A 122 -30.88 15.75 -18.25
CA GLU A 122 -32.28 16.19 -18.17
C GLU A 122 -33.20 15.01 -17.81
N HIS A 123 -33.01 13.85 -18.44
CA HIS A 123 -33.86 12.69 -18.20
C HIS A 123 -33.70 12.05 -16.81
N GLU A 124 -32.47 11.84 -16.34
CA GLU A 124 -32.19 11.14 -15.06
C GLU A 124 -32.31 12.07 -13.86
N LEU A 125 -31.65 13.23 -13.94
CA LEU A 125 -31.51 14.16 -12.82
C LEU A 125 -32.44 15.37 -12.91
N GLY A 126 -33.16 15.54 -14.03
CA GLY A 126 -34.08 16.66 -14.21
C GLY A 126 -33.38 18.01 -14.40
N ILE A 127 -32.10 18.00 -14.80
CA ILE A 127 -31.30 19.22 -14.98
C ILE A 127 -31.70 19.88 -16.32
N PRO A 128 -32.21 21.12 -16.32
CA PRO A 128 -32.59 21.81 -17.54
C PRO A 128 -31.41 21.97 -18.51
N PRO A 129 -31.58 21.70 -19.82
CA PRO A 129 -30.52 21.87 -20.82
C PRO A 129 -29.87 23.26 -20.85
N ALA A 130 -30.64 24.30 -20.50
CA ALA A 130 -30.13 25.68 -20.42
C ALA A 130 -29.06 25.88 -19.34
N GLU A 131 -29.00 25.02 -18.32
CA GLU A 131 -27.99 25.02 -17.26
C GLU A 131 -26.71 24.25 -17.66
N LEU A 132 -26.76 23.50 -18.76
CA LEU A 132 -25.71 22.61 -19.24
C LEU A 132 -25.18 23.00 -20.64
N PRO A 133 -24.62 24.22 -20.81
CA PRO A 133 -24.08 24.62 -22.09
C PRO A 133 -22.86 23.77 -22.48
N LEU A 134 -22.79 23.35 -23.74
CA LEU A 134 -21.87 22.31 -24.22
C LEU A 134 -20.40 22.70 -24.09
N GLU A 135 -20.09 23.98 -24.25
CA GLU A 135 -18.73 24.51 -24.13
C GLU A 135 -18.15 24.39 -22.72
N LYS A 136 -18.99 24.20 -21.69
CA LYS A 136 -18.54 23.97 -20.31
C LYS A 136 -18.19 22.52 -20.01
N PHE A 137 -18.57 21.57 -20.88
CA PHE A 137 -18.12 20.20 -20.74
C PHE A 137 -16.68 20.05 -21.22
N LYS A 138 -15.83 19.54 -20.35
CA LYS A 138 -14.45 19.16 -20.67
C LYS A 138 -14.40 17.66 -20.95
N PHE A 139 -14.00 17.29 -22.16
CA PHE A 139 -13.66 15.91 -22.49
C PHE A 139 -12.22 15.63 -22.08
N LEU A 140 -12.00 14.50 -21.41
CA LEU A 140 -10.69 14.15 -20.86
C LEU A 140 -10.05 12.98 -21.60
N THR A 141 -10.74 11.85 -21.72
CA THR A 141 -10.20 10.65 -22.37
C THR A 141 -11.29 9.63 -22.69
N ARG A 142 -10.88 8.52 -23.34
CA ARG A 142 -11.74 7.37 -23.68
C ARG A 142 -11.28 6.12 -22.94
N LEU A 143 -12.25 5.40 -22.38
CA LEU A 143 -12.07 4.17 -21.62
C LEU A 143 -12.73 3.00 -22.38
N HIS A 144 -11.99 1.98 -22.76
CA HIS A 144 -12.54 0.74 -23.32
C HIS A 144 -12.52 -0.37 -22.27
N TYR A 145 -13.70 -0.85 -21.90
CA TYR A 145 -13.86 -1.91 -20.91
C TYR A 145 -15.08 -2.78 -21.23
N TRP A 146 -15.16 -3.95 -20.61
CA TRP A 146 -16.39 -4.74 -20.55
C TRP A 146 -16.63 -5.19 -19.12
N ALA A 147 -17.88 -5.49 -18.74
CA ALA A 147 -18.22 -6.02 -17.42
C ALA A 147 -19.56 -6.77 -17.47
N ALA A 148 -19.59 -8.00 -16.95
CA ALA A 148 -20.86 -8.72 -16.73
C ALA A 148 -21.51 -8.26 -15.41
N ASP A 149 -22.84 -8.12 -15.38
CA ASP A 149 -23.59 -7.75 -14.16
C ASP A 149 -23.84 -8.96 -13.25
N THR A 150 -22.75 -9.59 -12.85
CA THR A 150 -22.71 -10.78 -11.99
C THR A 150 -23.08 -10.51 -10.54
N VAL A 151 -22.90 -9.27 -10.09
CA VAL A 151 -23.25 -8.83 -8.74
C VAL A 151 -24.77 -8.87 -8.56
N THR A 152 -25.52 -8.44 -9.58
CA THR A 152 -26.99 -8.42 -9.54
C THR A 152 -27.59 -9.74 -10.01
N HIS A 153 -27.13 -10.26 -11.16
CA HIS A 153 -27.76 -11.41 -11.84
C HIS A 153 -27.04 -12.74 -11.59
N GLY A 154 -25.98 -12.74 -10.77
CA GLY A 154 -25.19 -13.92 -10.43
C GLY A 154 -24.20 -14.34 -11.53
N PRO A 155 -23.46 -15.45 -11.34
CA PRO A 155 -22.35 -15.85 -12.22
C PRO A 155 -22.73 -16.11 -13.69
N LYS A 156 -24.02 -16.35 -13.98
CA LYS A 156 -24.56 -16.55 -15.33
C LYS A 156 -25.36 -15.34 -15.82
N ALA A 157 -24.97 -14.14 -15.40
CA ALA A 157 -25.62 -12.89 -15.78
C ALA A 157 -25.81 -12.80 -17.31
N PRO A 158 -27.06 -12.66 -17.79
CA PRO A 158 -27.33 -12.48 -19.22
C PRO A 158 -27.13 -11.03 -19.66
N TRP A 159 -26.75 -10.14 -18.74
CA TRP A 159 -26.61 -8.70 -18.96
C TRP A 159 -25.23 -8.22 -18.54
N GLY A 160 -24.74 -7.21 -19.24
CA GLY A 160 -23.50 -6.51 -18.94
C GLY A 160 -23.30 -5.34 -19.90
N GLU A 161 -22.09 -4.79 -19.91
CA GLU A 161 -21.71 -3.65 -20.76
C GLU A 161 -20.35 -3.95 -21.42
N HIS A 162 -20.15 -3.47 -22.66
CA HIS A 162 -18.87 -3.49 -23.39
C HIS A 162 -18.78 -2.22 -24.21
N GLU A 163 -17.96 -1.29 -23.72
CA GLU A 163 -18.11 0.12 -24.06
C GLU A 163 -16.78 0.79 -24.33
N ILE A 164 -16.77 1.72 -25.29
CA ILE A 164 -15.80 2.82 -25.34
C ILE A 164 -16.50 4.04 -24.72
N ASP A 165 -16.13 4.33 -23.48
CA ASP A 165 -16.72 5.35 -22.62
C ASP A 165 -15.96 6.67 -22.68
N TYR A 166 -16.68 7.75 -22.98
CA TYR A 166 -16.15 9.10 -23.07
C TYR A 166 -16.29 9.82 -21.72
N VAL A 167 -15.16 10.19 -21.10
CA VAL A 167 -15.18 10.83 -19.78
C VAL A 167 -15.32 12.35 -19.91
N LEU A 168 -16.43 12.87 -19.38
CA LEU A 168 -16.80 14.28 -19.40
C LEU A 168 -16.84 14.88 -18.01
N PHE A 169 -16.19 16.03 -17.83
CA PHE A 169 -16.26 16.83 -16.60
C PHE A 169 -17.07 18.10 -16.84
N PHE A 170 -17.84 18.49 -15.83
CA PHE A 170 -18.58 19.74 -15.79
C PHE A 170 -18.44 20.35 -14.39
N VAL A 171 -18.21 21.66 -14.29
CA VAL A 171 -18.00 22.33 -13.00
C VAL A 171 -18.96 23.51 -12.87
N VAL A 172 -19.78 23.48 -11.83
CA VAL A 172 -20.63 24.61 -11.42
C VAL A 172 -19.92 25.45 -10.37
N LYS A 173 -20.27 26.74 -10.26
CA LYS A 173 -19.64 27.59 -9.24
C LYS A 173 -20.13 27.24 -7.85
N ASP A 174 -21.41 26.90 -7.74
CA ASP A 174 -22.08 26.44 -6.54
C ASP A 174 -23.13 25.39 -6.94
N LYS A 175 -23.32 24.33 -6.16
CA LYS A 175 -24.36 23.34 -6.44
C LYS A 175 -25.78 23.91 -6.51
N SER A 176 -26.05 25.09 -5.96
CA SER A 176 -27.34 25.77 -6.14
C SER A 176 -27.59 26.27 -7.58
N GLU A 177 -26.56 26.32 -8.43
CA GLU A 177 -26.70 26.68 -9.85
C GLU A 177 -27.34 25.56 -10.69
N ILE A 178 -27.45 24.34 -10.17
CA ILE A 178 -28.00 23.19 -10.88
C ILE A 178 -29.32 22.74 -10.26
N THR A 179 -30.36 22.64 -11.08
CA THR A 179 -31.68 22.18 -10.67
C THR A 179 -31.72 20.65 -10.70
N LEU A 180 -32.15 20.01 -9.61
CA LEU A 180 -32.32 18.55 -9.54
C LEU A 180 -33.80 18.18 -9.36
N ASN A 181 -34.37 17.52 -10.36
CA ASN A 181 -35.71 16.93 -10.34
C ASN A 181 -35.61 15.46 -10.74
N LEU A 182 -35.21 14.61 -9.78
CA LEU A 182 -34.84 13.21 -10.03
C LEU A 182 -35.98 12.42 -10.68
N ASN A 183 -35.67 11.71 -11.77
CA ASN A 183 -36.54 10.69 -12.31
C ASN A 183 -36.35 9.39 -11.52
N LYS A 184 -37.35 9.01 -10.72
CA LYS A 184 -37.31 7.84 -9.84
C LYS A 184 -37.24 6.50 -10.56
N GLU A 185 -37.55 6.45 -11.85
CA GLU A 185 -37.37 5.23 -12.67
C GLU A 185 -35.90 5.03 -13.09
N GLU A 186 -35.07 6.07 -12.96
CA GLU A 186 -33.65 6.04 -13.33
C GLU A 186 -32.71 6.17 -12.11
N VAL A 187 -33.11 6.97 -11.11
CA VAL A 187 -32.27 7.38 -9.99
C VAL A 187 -32.97 7.16 -8.65
N GLU A 188 -32.34 6.35 -7.79
CA GLU A 188 -32.83 6.09 -6.44
C GLU A 188 -32.49 7.26 -5.50
N ASP A 189 -31.22 7.66 -5.49
CA ASP A 189 -30.65 8.65 -4.57
C ASP A 189 -29.53 9.46 -5.24
N VAL A 190 -29.20 10.63 -4.68
CA VAL A 190 -28.07 11.46 -5.13
C VAL A 190 -27.29 12.01 -3.94
N LYS A 191 -25.96 12.12 -4.08
CA LYS A 191 -25.09 12.66 -3.01
C LYS A 191 -24.00 13.55 -3.58
N TRP A 192 -23.86 14.74 -3.00
CA TRP A 192 -22.64 15.53 -3.13
C TRP A 192 -21.62 15.01 -2.12
N VAL A 193 -20.43 14.65 -2.59
CA VAL A 193 -19.39 14.05 -1.75
C VAL A 193 -18.05 14.72 -1.97
N THR A 194 -17.25 14.89 -0.91
CA THR A 194 -15.83 15.26 -1.07
C THR A 194 -15.02 14.04 -1.49
N GLN A 195 -13.75 14.24 -1.85
CA GLN A 195 -12.82 13.13 -2.10
C GLN A 195 -12.76 12.14 -0.92
N GLU A 196 -12.71 12.66 0.31
CA GLU A 196 -12.66 11.85 1.52
C GLU A 196 -13.94 11.05 1.69
N LYS A 197 -15.11 11.67 1.46
CA LYS A 197 -16.40 10.98 1.60
C LYS A 197 -16.61 9.96 0.49
N LEU A 198 -16.17 10.24 -0.74
CA LEU A 198 -16.19 9.25 -1.81
C LEU A 198 -15.33 8.04 -1.45
N LEU A 199 -14.10 8.26 -0.95
CA LEU A 199 -13.24 7.17 -0.48
C LEU A 199 -13.88 6.38 0.66
N GLU A 200 -14.52 7.05 1.62
CA GLU A 200 -15.26 6.38 2.69
C GLU A 200 -16.38 5.50 2.13
N MET A 201 -17.20 6.03 1.22
CA MET A 201 -18.29 5.28 0.61
C MET A 201 -17.78 4.10 -0.23
N MET A 202 -16.72 4.29 -1.01
CA MET A 202 -16.11 3.21 -1.82
C MET A 202 -15.46 2.10 -1.00
N ASN A 203 -15.19 2.34 0.28
CA ASN A 203 -14.68 1.34 1.22
C ASN A 203 -15.80 0.73 2.09
N ASP A 204 -17.04 1.19 1.97
CA ASP A 204 -18.18 0.61 2.67
C ASP A 204 -18.69 -0.61 1.90
N GLU A 205 -18.53 -1.80 2.48
CA GLU A 205 -18.96 -3.07 1.87
C GLU A 205 -20.47 -3.17 1.63
N ASN A 206 -21.27 -2.32 2.29
CA ASN A 206 -22.72 -2.28 2.08
C ASN A 206 -23.12 -1.45 0.86
N LEU A 207 -22.19 -0.74 0.23
CA LEU A 207 -22.44 0.08 -0.95
C LEU A 207 -21.86 -0.59 -2.20
N LEU A 208 -22.71 -0.79 -3.20
CA LEU A 208 -22.28 -1.27 -4.50
C LEU A 208 -21.90 -0.09 -5.38
N PHE A 209 -20.85 -0.26 -6.18
CA PHE A 209 -20.40 0.73 -7.15
C PHE A 209 -20.29 0.11 -8.54
N SER A 210 -20.63 0.89 -9.56
CA SER A 210 -20.49 0.44 -10.94
C SER A 210 -19.01 0.19 -11.30
N PRO A 211 -18.74 -0.81 -12.18
CA PRO A 211 -17.38 -1.16 -12.55
C PRO A 211 -16.62 -0.02 -13.24
N TRP A 212 -17.24 0.68 -14.20
CA TRP A 212 -16.62 1.80 -14.90
C TRP A 212 -16.27 2.95 -13.96
N PHE A 213 -17.16 3.29 -13.03
CA PHE A 213 -16.90 4.36 -12.07
C PHE A 213 -15.70 4.02 -11.18
N ARG A 214 -15.60 2.77 -10.72
CA ARG A 214 -14.43 2.30 -9.96
C ARG A 214 -13.15 2.44 -10.77
N ILE A 215 -13.19 2.11 -12.07
CA ILE A 215 -12.05 2.24 -12.98
C ILE A 215 -11.62 3.70 -13.09
N ILE A 216 -12.56 4.57 -13.48
CA ILE A 216 -12.29 6.00 -13.72
C ILE A 216 -11.80 6.68 -12.44
N VAL A 217 -12.46 6.41 -11.32
CA VAL A 217 -12.13 7.05 -10.05
C VAL A 217 -10.75 6.66 -9.54
N LYS A 218 -10.43 5.35 -9.54
CA LYS A 218 -9.15 4.87 -9.01
C LYS A 218 -7.97 5.31 -9.88
N LYS A 219 -8.12 5.22 -11.20
CA LYS A 219 -7.02 5.53 -12.12
C LYS A 219 -6.80 7.02 -12.26
N TRP A 220 -7.88 7.78 -12.45
CA TRP A 220 -7.75 9.18 -12.87
C TRP A 220 -8.35 10.19 -11.91
N VAL A 221 -9.51 9.96 -11.30
CA VAL A 221 -10.13 11.02 -10.45
C VAL A 221 -9.35 11.20 -9.13
N LEU A 222 -9.07 10.10 -8.42
CA LEU A 222 -8.40 10.07 -7.11
C LEU A 222 -6.97 9.50 -7.17
N GLY A 223 -6.47 9.20 -8.37
CA GLY A 223 -5.11 8.67 -8.57
C GLY A 223 -3.99 9.60 -8.08
N LYS A 224 -2.75 9.12 -8.11
CA LYS A 224 -1.57 9.96 -7.83
C LYS A 224 -1.42 10.98 -8.97
N ASN A 225 -1.67 12.27 -8.69
CA ASN A 225 -1.91 13.35 -9.68
C ASN A 225 -3.29 13.27 -10.37
N GLY A 226 -4.30 12.72 -9.69
CA GLY A 226 -5.65 12.61 -10.22
C GLY A 226 -6.33 13.94 -10.51
N TRP A 227 -7.27 13.92 -11.44
CA TRP A 227 -8.01 15.06 -11.99
C TRP A 227 -8.73 15.89 -10.92
N TRP A 228 -9.19 15.27 -9.82
CA TRP A 228 -9.87 16.01 -8.75
C TRP A 228 -8.89 16.75 -7.82
N ASN A 229 -7.59 16.45 -7.86
CA ASN A 229 -6.62 17.15 -7.00
C ASN A 229 -6.42 18.62 -7.39
N ASP A 230 -6.57 18.94 -8.67
CA ASP A 230 -6.55 20.31 -9.19
C ASP A 230 -7.60 20.47 -10.31
N LEU A 231 -8.87 20.56 -9.91
CA LEU A 231 -9.99 20.78 -10.85
C LEU A 231 -9.80 22.02 -11.72
N LYS A 232 -9.06 23.02 -11.24
CA LYS A 232 -8.80 24.22 -12.03
C LYS A 232 -7.88 23.88 -13.20
N GLU A 233 -6.76 23.21 -12.94
CA GLU A 233 -5.84 22.76 -14.00
C GLU A 233 -6.51 21.76 -14.95
N THR A 234 -7.34 20.85 -14.43
CA THR A 234 -8.12 19.90 -15.24
C THR A 234 -9.10 20.57 -16.19
N MET A 235 -9.80 21.62 -15.75
CA MET A 235 -10.80 22.30 -16.59
C MET A 235 -10.20 23.35 -17.51
N GLU A 236 -9.14 24.05 -17.08
CA GLU A 236 -8.59 25.20 -17.81
C GLU A 236 -7.43 24.85 -18.76
N THR A 237 -6.89 23.63 -18.70
CA THR A 237 -5.76 23.19 -19.53
C THR A 237 -6.01 21.82 -20.17
N ASP A 238 -5.13 21.42 -21.09
CA ASP A 238 -5.15 20.09 -21.74
C ASP A 238 -4.16 19.11 -21.10
N LYS A 239 -3.55 19.45 -19.96
CA LYS A 239 -2.53 18.62 -19.29
C LYS A 239 -2.99 17.19 -19.03
N PHE A 240 -4.27 17.00 -18.76
CA PHE A 240 -4.87 15.72 -18.40
C PHE A 240 -5.71 15.11 -19.53
N CYS A 241 -5.71 15.77 -20.69
CA CYS A 241 -6.45 15.32 -21.85
C CYS A 241 -5.62 14.33 -22.67
N ASP A 242 -6.25 13.23 -23.07
CA ASP A 242 -5.72 12.27 -24.02
C ASP A 242 -6.84 11.90 -25.01
N PHE A 243 -6.80 12.57 -26.16
CA PHE A 243 -7.79 12.42 -27.23
C PHE A 243 -7.38 11.36 -28.25
N GLU A 244 -6.09 11.07 -28.35
CA GLU A 244 -5.54 10.17 -29.37
C GLU A 244 -5.69 8.71 -28.96
N SER A 245 -5.44 8.40 -27.68
CA SER A 245 -5.45 7.02 -27.22
C SER A 245 -6.83 6.58 -26.69
N ILE A 246 -6.99 5.27 -26.57
CA ILE A 246 -8.11 4.61 -25.90
C ILE A 246 -7.52 3.74 -24.80
N GLN A 247 -7.92 4.01 -23.57
CA GLN A 247 -7.37 3.36 -22.38
C GLN A 247 -8.15 2.06 -22.16
N ARG A 248 -7.50 0.90 -22.28
CA ARG A 248 -8.17 -0.42 -22.27
C ARG A 248 -7.99 -1.14 -20.95
N PHE A 249 -9.07 -1.75 -20.45
CA PHE A 249 -9.06 -2.44 -19.16
C PHE A 249 -10.01 -3.61 -19.12
N ASP A 250 -9.56 -4.68 -18.47
CA ASP A 250 -10.45 -5.73 -18.03
C ASP A 250 -11.23 -5.32 -16.76
N PRO A 251 -12.45 -5.85 -16.60
CA PRO A 251 -13.25 -5.56 -15.42
C PRO A 251 -12.62 -6.13 -14.15
N PRO A 252 -13.07 -5.65 -12.97
CA PRO A 252 -12.82 -6.33 -11.70
C PRO A 252 -13.23 -7.81 -11.76
N LYS A 253 -12.52 -8.68 -11.01
CA LYS A 253 -12.67 -10.14 -11.07
C LYS A 253 -14.12 -10.60 -10.87
N GLU A 254 -14.86 -9.93 -10.00
CA GLU A 254 -16.26 -10.20 -9.71
C GLU A 254 -17.15 -10.08 -10.96
N HIS A 255 -16.80 -9.24 -11.93
CA HIS A 255 -17.54 -8.98 -13.18
C HIS A 255 -17.02 -9.78 -14.39
N LEU A 256 -16.10 -10.73 -14.19
CA LEU A 256 -15.67 -11.66 -15.23
C LEU A 256 -16.74 -12.74 -15.51
N GLY A 257 -16.75 -13.28 -16.73
CA GLY A 257 -17.63 -14.39 -17.10
C GLY A 257 -18.99 -13.94 -17.62
N GLY A 258 -20.04 -14.07 -16.79
CA GLY A 258 -21.43 -13.95 -17.21
C GLY A 258 -21.92 -15.15 -18.04
N LEU A 259 -23.12 -15.05 -18.61
CA LEU A 259 -23.71 -16.11 -19.43
C LEU A 259 -22.85 -16.45 -20.65
N GLY A 260 -22.11 -15.47 -21.16
CA GLY A 260 -21.16 -15.61 -22.25
C GLY A 260 -19.80 -16.22 -21.86
N ASN A 261 -19.50 -16.37 -20.56
CA ASN A 261 -18.22 -16.82 -20.03
C ASN A 261 -17.02 -16.02 -20.59
N ALA A 262 -17.19 -14.70 -20.71
CA ALA A 262 -16.14 -13.80 -21.20
C ALA A 262 -14.86 -13.91 -20.34
N LYS A 263 -13.73 -13.91 -21.03
CA LYS A 263 -12.39 -13.98 -20.46
C LYS A 263 -11.72 -12.61 -20.55
N PRO A 264 -10.71 -12.35 -19.71
CA PRO A 264 -9.87 -11.16 -19.84
C PRO A 264 -9.45 -10.95 -21.31
N GLN A 265 -9.70 -9.76 -21.84
CA GLN A 265 -9.41 -9.38 -23.24
C GLN A 265 -8.19 -8.48 -23.35
N PHE A 266 -7.84 -7.76 -22.29
CA PHE A 266 -6.82 -6.74 -22.28
C PHE A 266 -5.73 -7.20 -21.31
N ASN A 267 -4.53 -7.50 -21.81
CA ASN A 267 -3.38 -7.93 -20.99
C ASN A 267 -2.86 -6.84 -20.02
N ASP A 268 -3.60 -5.75 -19.83
CA ASP A 268 -3.33 -4.69 -18.87
C ASP A 268 -3.94 -5.03 -17.51
N GLU A 269 -3.19 -4.71 -16.45
CA GLU A 269 -3.53 -4.88 -15.04
C GLU A 269 -5.03 -4.76 -14.79
N ALA A 270 -5.68 -5.87 -14.44
CA ALA A 270 -7.07 -5.89 -13.99
C ALA A 270 -7.29 -4.69 -13.05
N VAL A 271 -8.30 -3.86 -13.32
CA VAL A 271 -8.50 -2.63 -12.55
C VAL A 271 -9.00 -2.98 -11.16
N GLY A 272 -8.03 -3.19 -10.30
CA GLY A 272 -8.10 -3.64 -8.93
C GLY A 272 -6.67 -3.71 -8.45
N ASP A 273 -6.11 -2.56 -8.06
CA ASP A 273 -4.78 -2.35 -7.46
C ASP A 273 -3.95 -3.63 -7.27
N SER A 274 -3.19 -3.99 -8.31
CA SER A 274 -2.09 -4.93 -8.24
C SER A 274 -0.76 -4.18 -8.25
N SER A 275 -0.70 -2.93 -7.77
CA SER A 275 0.56 -2.13 -7.70
C SER A 275 1.01 -1.86 -6.27
N LYS A 276 0.35 -2.51 -5.31
CA LYS A 276 0.79 -2.68 -3.93
C LYS A 276 0.46 -4.12 -3.57
N LYS A 277 1.32 -4.78 -2.79
CA LYS A 277 1.02 -6.05 -2.14
C LYS A 277 -0.46 -6.08 -1.70
N GLN A 278 -1.26 -6.98 -2.26
CA GLN A 278 -2.54 -7.40 -1.69
C GLN A 278 -2.33 -8.59 -0.73
N GLY A 279 -1.18 -8.68 -0.06
CA GLY A 279 -1.17 -9.35 1.25
C GLY A 279 -2.08 -8.51 2.13
N ALA A 280 -3.29 -9.00 2.42
CA ALA A 280 -4.46 -8.41 3.09
C ALA A 280 -4.61 -6.87 3.25
N TYR A 281 -3.88 -6.02 2.52
CA TYR A 281 -3.95 -4.56 2.55
C TYR A 281 -5.18 -4.15 1.75
N GLY A 282 -6.32 -4.20 2.43
CA GLY A 282 -7.66 -4.04 1.86
C GLY A 282 -8.64 -5.14 2.27
N LYS A 283 -8.17 -6.29 2.78
CA LYS A 283 -9.02 -7.34 3.38
C LYS A 283 -9.22 -7.16 4.89
N ILE A 284 -8.24 -6.53 5.56
CA ILE A 284 -8.29 -6.25 7.00
C ILE A 284 -7.82 -4.83 7.32
N GLN A 285 -8.38 -4.25 8.38
CA GLN A 285 -8.09 -2.88 8.80
C GLN A 285 -6.60 -2.70 9.14
N THR A 286 -6.00 -1.56 8.80
CA THR A 286 -4.69 -1.18 9.37
C THR A 286 -4.89 -0.17 10.49
N HIS A 287 -4.50 -0.53 11.71
CA HIS A 287 -4.61 0.33 12.87
C HIS A 287 -3.51 1.38 12.90
N LYS A 288 -3.87 2.59 12.47
CA LYS A 288 -3.03 3.79 12.49
C LYS A 288 -3.66 4.84 13.37
N GLU A 289 -2.85 5.56 14.12
CA GLU A 289 -3.34 6.72 14.85
C GLU A 289 -3.82 7.81 13.91
N SER A 290 -4.83 8.57 14.34
CA SER A 290 -5.38 9.67 13.55
C SER A 290 -4.29 10.70 13.20
N LYS A 291 -4.43 11.39 12.06
CA LYS A 291 -3.50 12.46 11.65
C LYS A 291 -3.34 13.52 12.76
N PHE A 292 -4.43 13.84 13.48
CA PHE A 292 -4.39 14.78 14.59
C PHE A 292 -3.56 14.26 15.78
N SER A 293 -3.73 12.98 16.17
CA SER A 293 -2.90 12.35 17.21
C SER A 293 -1.42 12.38 16.83
N GLN A 294 -1.10 12.05 15.57
CA GLN A 294 0.27 12.10 15.08
C GLN A 294 0.88 13.51 15.13
N LEU A 295 0.08 14.56 14.87
CA LEU A 295 0.53 15.95 14.97
C LEU A 295 0.71 16.46 16.41
N SER A 296 0.20 15.75 17.41
CA SER A 296 0.44 16.07 18.82
C SER A 296 1.86 15.71 19.29
N HIS A 297 2.56 14.85 18.53
CA HIS A 297 3.95 14.46 18.79
C HIS A 297 4.94 15.38 18.06
N ILE A 298 5.11 16.60 18.57
CA ILE A 298 5.92 17.67 17.95
C ILE A 298 7.37 17.22 17.70
N ASP A 299 7.94 16.43 18.60
CA ASP A 299 9.29 15.86 18.50
C ASP A 299 9.42 14.81 17.37
N GLU A 300 8.36 14.05 17.11
CA GLU A 300 8.28 13.12 15.98
C GLU A 300 8.15 13.87 14.64
N ILE A 301 7.39 14.96 14.60
CA ILE A 301 7.28 15.83 13.41
C ILE A 301 8.62 16.48 13.09
N TRP A 302 9.31 17.00 14.12
CA TRP A 302 10.65 17.54 13.95
C TRP A 302 11.62 16.49 13.41
N SER A 303 11.54 15.26 13.93
CA SER A 303 12.36 14.15 13.42
C SER A 303 12.07 13.83 11.95
N ALA A 304 10.81 13.86 11.53
CA ALA A 304 10.42 13.69 10.13
C ALA A 304 10.95 14.83 9.24
N LEU A 305 10.87 16.09 9.71
CA LEU A 305 11.44 17.24 8.99
C LEU A 305 12.96 17.14 8.85
N VAL A 306 13.65 16.70 9.91
CA VAL A 306 15.10 16.47 9.85
C VAL A 306 15.44 15.45 8.75
N LEU A 307 14.73 14.30 8.74
CA LEU A 307 14.94 13.23 7.76
C LEU A 307 14.56 13.60 6.32
N LEU A 308 13.61 14.51 6.13
CA LEU A 308 13.13 14.87 4.79
C LEU A 308 13.81 16.12 4.21
N LYS A 309 14.26 17.05 5.04
CA LYS A 309 14.69 18.39 4.58
C LYS A 309 16.04 18.85 5.09
N ILE A 310 16.48 18.43 6.29
CA ILE A 310 17.70 18.98 6.91
C ILE A 310 18.89 18.05 6.69
N LYS A 311 18.70 16.76 6.97
CA LYS A 311 19.69 15.70 6.78
C LYS A 311 19.02 14.50 6.10
N PRO A 312 18.63 14.62 4.82
CA PRO A 312 18.12 13.49 4.09
C PRO A 312 19.16 12.37 4.03
N LEU A 313 18.69 11.13 4.11
CA LEU A 313 19.53 9.96 3.94
C LEU A 313 20.11 10.01 2.53
N LYS A 314 21.43 10.17 2.42
CA LYS A 314 22.13 10.15 1.15
C LYS A 314 22.36 8.71 0.74
N SER A 315 22.06 8.40 -0.52
CA SER A 315 22.35 7.10 -1.11
C SER A 315 23.82 7.02 -1.52
N ASN A 316 24.47 5.91 -1.21
CA ASN A 316 25.84 5.62 -1.65
C ASN A 316 25.90 4.94 -3.03
N LEU A 317 24.75 4.69 -3.68
CA LEU A 317 24.66 4.13 -5.04
C LEU A 317 25.33 5.01 -6.10
N GLU A 318 25.38 6.32 -5.89
CA GLU A 318 25.92 7.27 -6.86
C GLU A 318 27.46 7.34 -6.89
N SER A 319 28.14 6.53 -6.08
CA SER A 319 29.61 6.53 -5.99
C SER A 319 30.27 6.07 -7.29
N ASP A 320 31.47 6.60 -7.56
CA ASP A 320 32.24 6.26 -8.77
C ASP A 320 32.54 4.76 -8.87
N PHE A 321 32.81 4.12 -7.73
CA PHE A 321 33.03 2.68 -7.66
C PHE A 321 31.83 1.89 -8.20
N VAL A 322 30.61 2.23 -7.77
CA VAL A 322 29.38 1.54 -8.19
C VAL A 322 29.12 1.76 -9.67
N LYS A 323 29.23 3.01 -10.15
CA LYS A 323 29.01 3.37 -11.56
C LYS A 323 29.98 2.72 -12.53
N GLN A 324 31.21 2.43 -12.09
CA GLN A 324 32.23 1.78 -12.93
C GLN A 324 32.13 0.25 -12.90
N THR A 325 31.54 -0.33 -11.86
CA THR A 325 31.53 -1.79 -11.65
C THR A 325 30.27 -2.45 -12.22
N PHE A 326 29.11 -1.80 -12.10
CA PHE A 326 27.82 -2.41 -12.41
C PHE A 326 27.16 -1.80 -13.64
N ASN A 327 26.36 -2.60 -14.35
CA ASN A 327 25.52 -2.10 -15.44
C ASN A 327 24.50 -1.09 -14.89
N ALA A 328 24.47 0.12 -15.46
CA ALA A 328 23.65 1.21 -14.97
C ALA A 328 22.14 0.93 -15.06
N SER A 329 21.65 0.37 -16.17
CA SER A 329 20.21 0.11 -16.35
C SER A 329 19.72 -1.03 -15.46
N ASP A 330 20.54 -2.06 -15.28
CA ASP A 330 20.18 -3.21 -14.45
C ASP A 330 20.20 -2.84 -12.96
N LEU A 331 21.19 -2.05 -12.53
CA LEU A 331 21.26 -1.54 -11.17
C LEU A 331 20.13 -0.54 -10.87
N GLU A 332 19.75 0.31 -11.83
CA GLU A 332 18.60 1.22 -11.68
C GLU A 332 17.30 0.43 -11.46
N PHE A 333 17.09 -0.65 -12.20
CA PHE A 333 15.98 -1.56 -11.95
C PHE A 333 16.05 -2.16 -10.54
N CYS A 334 17.22 -2.67 -10.14
CA CYS A 334 17.38 -3.29 -8.82
C CYS A 334 17.11 -2.29 -7.68
N ASP A 335 17.50 -1.03 -7.83
CA ASP A 335 17.24 0.02 -6.85
C ASP A 335 15.76 0.48 -6.83
N ASP A 336 15.12 0.60 -8.00
CA ASP A 336 13.69 0.88 -8.10
C ASP A 336 12.87 -0.22 -7.43
N ILE A 337 13.10 -1.49 -7.83
CA ILE A 337 12.33 -2.62 -7.32
C ILE A 337 12.56 -2.82 -5.83
N LEU A 338 13.79 -2.60 -5.31
CA LEU A 338 14.07 -2.60 -3.88
C LEU A 338 13.17 -1.58 -3.15
N CYS A 339 13.04 -0.37 -3.69
CA CYS A 339 12.19 0.68 -3.11
C CYS A 339 10.72 0.26 -3.01
N LYS A 340 10.24 -0.49 -4.00
CA LYS A 340 8.86 -0.97 -4.07
C LYS A 340 8.59 -2.07 -3.05
N VAL A 341 9.43 -3.10 -3.02
CA VAL A 341 9.20 -4.32 -2.23
C VAL A 341 9.72 -4.22 -0.78
N SER A 342 10.60 -3.26 -0.47
CA SER A 342 11.23 -3.11 0.86
C SER A 342 10.81 -1.83 1.61
N ARG A 343 10.38 -0.79 0.89
CA ARG A 343 9.95 0.52 1.44
C ARG A 343 10.97 1.12 2.43
N SER A 344 10.69 1.06 3.73
CA SER A 344 11.51 1.67 4.78
C SER A 344 12.91 1.06 4.88
N PHE A 345 13.05 -0.23 4.56
CA PHE A 345 14.33 -0.93 4.67
C PHE A 345 15.26 -0.62 3.49
N ALA A 346 14.72 -0.27 2.31
CA ALA A 346 15.49 0.25 1.17
C ALA A 346 16.31 1.51 1.55
N ALA A 347 15.73 2.42 2.34
CA ALA A 347 16.42 3.63 2.79
C ALA A 347 17.60 3.34 3.73
N VAL A 348 17.58 2.20 4.42
CA VAL A 348 18.65 1.77 5.32
C VAL A 348 19.76 1.05 4.53
N ILE A 349 19.39 0.19 3.56
CA ILE A 349 20.34 -0.45 2.63
C ILE A 349 21.17 0.61 1.88
N ARG A 350 20.52 1.66 1.37
CA ARG A 350 21.19 2.73 0.61
C ARG A 350 22.25 3.53 1.38
N GLN A 351 22.29 3.41 2.70
CA GLN A 351 23.29 4.07 3.55
C GLN A 351 24.54 3.22 3.80
N LEU A 352 24.51 1.93 3.44
CA LEU A 352 25.68 1.07 3.59
C LEU A 352 26.84 1.59 2.73
N PRO A 353 28.10 1.28 3.10
CA PRO A 353 29.26 1.66 2.28
C PRO A 353 29.14 1.06 0.87
N PRO A 354 29.59 1.77 -0.19
CA PRO A 354 29.29 1.41 -1.59
C PRO A 354 29.55 -0.06 -1.98
N THR A 355 30.66 -0.64 -1.48
CA THR A 355 31.04 -2.02 -1.77
C THR A 355 30.10 -3.04 -1.14
N LEU A 356 29.57 -2.75 0.05
CA LEU A 356 28.66 -3.64 0.78
C LEU A 356 27.19 -3.38 0.42
N LEU A 357 26.87 -2.15 0.02
CA LEU A 357 25.52 -1.74 -0.36
C LEU A 357 24.96 -2.62 -1.47
N VAL A 358 25.71 -2.81 -2.56
CA VAL A 358 25.22 -3.59 -3.72
C VAL A 358 25.11 -5.07 -3.38
N ASP A 359 26.07 -5.61 -2.61
CA ASP A 359 26.02 -6.98 -2.09
C ASP A 359 24.73 -7.23 -1.29
N VAL A 360 24.42 -6.35 -0.34
CA VAL A 360 23.23 -6.47 0.52
C VAL A 360 21.94 -6.20 -0.27
N LEU A 361 21.96 -5.27 -1.24
CA LEU A 361 20.83 -4.99 -2.11
C LEU A 361 20.44 -6.24 -2.91
N ILE A 362 21.42 -6.86 -3.57
CA ILE A 362 21.19 -8.08 -4.35
C ILE A 362 20.82 -9.25 -3.45
N PHE A 363 21.50 -9.41 -2.31
CA PHE A 363 21.14 -10.43 -1.33
C PHE A 363 19.68 -10.30 -0.93
N TYR A 364 19.20 -9.09 -0.65
CA TYR A 364 17.80 -8.84 -0.31
C TYR A 364 16.84 -9.19 -1.47
N LEU A 365 17.15 -8.79 -2.71
CA LEU A 365 16.29 -9.07 -3.87
C LEU A 365 16.21 -10.55 -4.21
N VAL A 366 17.34 -11.27 -4.14
CA VAL A 366 17.38 -12.73 -4.33
C VAL A 366 16.50 -13.42 -3.31
N LEU A 367 16.62 -13.06 -2.03
CA LEU A 367 15.81 -13.66 -0.98
C LEU A 367 14.34 -13.24 -1.07
N ARG A 368 14.03 -12.02 -1.51
CA ARG A 368 12.65 -11.58 -1.75
C ARG A 368 12.00 -12.38 -2.88
N ALA A 369 12.73 -12.64 -3.96
CA ALA A 369 12.23 -13.47 -5.06
C ALA A 369 11.98 -14.92 -4.61
N LEU A 370 12.86 -15.49 -3.77
CA LEU A 370 12.67 -16.80 -3.16
C LEU A 370 11.43 -16.83 -2.25
N ASP A 371 11.27 -15.82 -1.40
CA ASP A 371 10.13 -15.62 -0.49
C ASP A 371 8.81 -15.52 -1.27
N THR A 372 8.76 -14.76 -2.37
CA THR A 372 7.58 -14.68 -3.25
C THR A 372 7.17 -16.04 -3.83
N VAL A 373 8.13 -16.91 -4.16
CA VAL A 373 7.86 -18.28 -4.63
C VAL A 373 7.29 -19.16 -3.50
N GLU A 374 7.75 -18.98 -2.26
CA GLU A 374 7.22 -19.70 -1.10
C GLU A 374 5.79 -19.24 -0.76
N ASP A 375 5.60 -17.93 -0.62
CA ASP A 375 4.37 -17.28 -0.13
C ASP A 375 3.17 -17.45 -1.08
N ASP A 376 3.40 -17.66 -2.37
CA ASP A 376 2.30 -17.80 -3.33
C ASP A 376 1.57 -19.15 -3.18
N MET A 377 0.39 -19.11 -2.56
CA MET A 377 -0.45 -20.29 -2.31
C MET A 377 -1.26 -20.73 -3.54
N THR A 378 -1.21 -20.00 -4.65
CA THR A 378 -2.12 -20.17 -5.79
C THR A 378 -1.44 -20.46 -7.11
N ALA A 379 -0.18 -20.08 -7.27
CA ALA A 379 0.51 -20.15 -8.56
C ALA A 379 0.96 -21.57 -8.96
N PHE A 380 1.04 -22.50 -8.01
CA PHE A 380 1.51 -23.87 -8.28
C PHE A 380 0.38 -24.88 -8.16
N GLU A 381 0.31 -25.83 -9.11
CA GLU A 381 -0.70 -26.90 -9.11
C GLU A 381 -0.59 -27.81 -7.89
N SER A 382 0.60 -27.96 -7.31
CA SER A 382 0.84 -28.75 -6.10
C SER A 382 2.07 -28.27 -5.31
N ASN A 383 2.09 -28.60 -4.01
CA ASN A 383 3.24 -28.34 -3.13
C ASN A 383 4.51 -29.06 -3.62
N GLU A 384 4.39 -30.19 -4.30
CA GLU A 384 5.53 -30.93 -4.85
C GLU A 384 6.24 -30.15 -5.96
N ILE A 385 5.47 -29.43 -6.79
CA ILE A 385 6.01 -28.55 -7.84
C ILE A 385 6.69 -27.34 -7.19
N LYS A 386 6.03 -26.71 -6.22
CA LYS A 386 6.61 -25.59 -5.45
C LYS A 386 7.94 -25.98 -4.80
N ILE A 387 7.99 -27.13 -4.12
CA ILE A 387 9.21 -27.66 -3.49
C ILE A 387 10.33 -27.83 -4.51
N LYS A 388 10.05 -28.33 -5.73
CA LYS A 388 11.06 -28.43 -6.79
C LYS A 388 11.59 -27.08 -7.24
N HIS A 389 10.73 -26.06 -7.35
CA HIS A 389 11.16 -24.70 -7.69
C HIS A 389 12.03 -24.10 -6.59
N LEU A 390 11.61 -24.21 -5.31
CA LEU A 390 12.40 -23.75 -4.17
C LEU A 390 13.79 -24.40 -4.15
N MET A 391 13.84 -25.74 -4.14
CA MET A 391 15.10 -26.49 -4.04
C MET A 391 16.08 -26.20 -5.19
N ASN A 392 15.57 -25.87 -6.38
CA ASN A 392 16.39 -25.55 -7.54
C ASN A 392 16.69 -24.06 -7.70
N PHE A 393 16.06 -23.17 -6.91
CA PHE A 393 16.16 -21.72 -7.08
C PHE A 393 17.61 -21.22 -7.15
N HIS A 394 18.48 -21.70 -6.25
CA HIS A 394 19.91 -21.35 -6.26
C HIS A 394 20.69 -21.85 -7.48
N LYS A 395 20.23 -22.91 -8.15
CA LYS A 395 20.84 -23.46 -9.39
C LYS A 395 20.22 -22.91 -10.66
N THR A 396 19.10 -22.21 -10.53
CA THR A 396 18.42 -21.61 -11.68
C THR A 396 18.61 -20.10 -11.63
N ALA A 397 17.96 -19.41 -10.69
CA ALA A 397 17.97 -17.95 -10.62
C ALA A 397 19.39 -17.35 -10.47
N LEU A 398 20.29 -18.05 -9.77
CA LEU A 398 21.67 -17.58 -9.55
C LEU A 398 22.70 -18.12 -10.54
N GLU A 399 22.36 -19.08 -11.40
CA GLU A 399 23.31 -19.66 -12.38
C GLU A 399 22.90 -19.42 -13.84
N ASP A 400 21.61 -19.25 -14.13
CA ASP A 400 21.08 -18.99 -15.47
C ASP A 400 20.75 -17.50 -15.67
N PRO A 401 21.49 -16.78 -16.53
CA PRO A 401 21.24 -15.36 -16.80
C PRO A 401 19.90 -15.04 -17.44
N ALA A 402 19.24 -16.03 -18.05
CA ALA A 402 17.94 -15.86 -18.68
C ALA A 402 16.79 -16.29 -17.76
N TRP A 403 17.07 -16.74 -16.53
CA TRP A 403 16.03 -17.21 -15.64
C TRP A 403 15.06 -16.09 -15.27
N SER A 404 13.78 -16.35 -15.49
CA SER A 404 12.65 -15.52 -15.08
C SER A 404 11.47 -16.41 -14.75
N MET A 405 10.55 -15.91 -13.94
CA MET A 405 9.32 -16.64 -13.59
C MET A 405 8.11 -15.72 -13.76
N ASP A 406 7.14 -16.15 -14.56
CA ASP A 406 5.86 -15.47 -14.74
C ASP A 406 4.74 -16.22 -14.02
N GLY A 407 3.67 -15.52 -13.69
CA GLY A 407 2.49 -16.10 -13.02
C GLY A 407 2.64 -16.37 -11.52
N VAL A 408 3.76 -15.99 -10.90
CA VAL A 408 4.02 -16.13 -9.46
C VAL A 408 4.18 -14.76 -8.81
N GLY A 409 3.54 -14.57 -7.65
CA GLY A 409 3.52 -13.31 -6.91
C GLY A 409 2.56 -12.27 -7.48
N GLU A 410 2.47 -11.14 -6.79
CA GLU A 410 1.64 -10.01 -7.17
C GLU A 410 2.48 -8.73 -7.32
N ALA A 411 2.00 -7.77 -8.11
CA ALA A 411 2.57 -6.43 -8.18
C ALA A 411 4.08 -6.39 -8.46
N ASP A 412 4.80 -5.58 -7.69
CA ASP A 412 6.24 -5.42 -7.78
C ASP A 412 7.02 -6.71 -7.44
N GLU A 413 6.43 -7.64 -6.68
CA GLU A 413 7.06 -8.95 -6.40
C GLU A 413 7.00 -9.85 -7.65
N LYS A 414 5.87 -9.84 -8.37
CA LYS A 414 5.77 -10.48 -9.69
C LYS A 414 6.76 -9.87 -10.69
N ARG A 415 6.82 -8.54 -10.73
CA ARG A 415 7.77 -7.82 -11.60
C ARG A 415 9.23 -8.19 -11.29
N LEU A 416 9.57 -8.36 -10.02
CA LEU A 416 10.90 -8.83 -9.60
C LEU A 416 11.25 -10.21 -10.19
N LEU A 417 10.30 -11.15 -10.20
CA LEU A 417 10.48 -12.48 -10.78
C LEU A 417 10.53 -12.47 -12.32
N GLN A 418 9.73 -11.64 -12.96
CA GLN A 418 9.71 -11.50 -14.42
C GLN A 418 10.98 -10.83 -14.98
N GLU A 419 11.48 -9.81 -14.29
CA GLU A 419 12.67 -9.05 -14.67
C GLU A 419 13.93 -9.50 -13.88
N PHE A 420 13.90 -10.70 -13.28
CA PHE A 420 15.02 -11.26 -12.52
C PHE A 420 16.36 -11.31 -13.28
N PRO A 421 16.42 -11.46 -14.63
CA PRO A 421 17.68 -11.36 -15.38
C PRO A 421 18.49 -10.09 -15.09
N LYS A 422 17.83 -8.97 -14.78
CA LYS A 422 18.50 -7.71 -14.40
C LYS A 422 19.15 -7.83 -13.01
N CYS A 423 18.49 -8.49 -12.07
CA CYS A 423 19.08 -8.81 -10.76
C CYS A 423 20.27 -9.76 -10.92
N HIS A 424 20.14 -10.76 -11.79
CA HIS A 424 21.22 -11.71 -12.07
C HIS A 424 22.45 -11.03 -12.69
N SER A 425 22.25 -10.09 -13.62
CA SER A 425 23.34 -9.30 -14.21
C SER A 425 24.19 -8.59 -13.16
N VAL A 426 23.55 -7.93 -12.19
CA VAL A 426 24.25 -7.27 -11.08
C VAL A 426 24.89 -8.29 -10.12
N TYR A 427 24.19 -9.39 -9.81
CA TYR A 427 24.71 -10.50 -9.01
C TYR A 427 26.00 -11.08 -9.60
N ALA A 428 26.04 -11.32 -10.92
CA ALA A 428 27.18 -11.91 -11.60
C ALA A 428 28.46 -11.06 -11.47
N ALA A 429 28.30 -9.73 -11.41
CA ALA A 429 29.37 -8.75 -11.23
C ALA A 429 29.86 -8.60 -9.78
N LEU A 430 29.17 -9.20 -8.79
CA LEU A 430 29.63 -9.20 -7.39
C LEU A 430 30.93 -10.00 -7.22
N LYS A 431 31.63 -9.73 -6.11
CA LYS A 431 32.83 -10.45 -5.71
C LYS A 431 32.54 -11.94 -5.49
N PRO A 432 33.50 -12.85 -5.77
CA PRO A 432 33.32 -14.29 -5.56
C PRO A 432 32.87 -14.64 -4.14
N GLU A 433 33.43 -13.99 -3.13
CA GLU A 433 33.12 -14.23 -1.72
C GLU A 433 31.66 -13.87 -1.41
N SER A 434 31.17 -12.74 -1.94
CA SER A 434 29.77 -12.32 -1.75
C SER A 434 28.81 -13.26 -2.46
N LYS A 435 29.15 -13.72 -3.67
CA LYS A 435 28.33 -14.70 -4.42
C LYS A 435 28.22 -16.04 -3.69
N GLU A 436 29.33 -16.52 -3.12
CA GLU A 436 29.35 -17.76 -2.33
C GLU A 436 28.43 -17.67 -1.12
N VAL A 437 28.47 -16.55 -0.38
CA VAL A 437 27.57 -16.32 0.76
C VAL A 437 26.10 -16.28 0.32
N ILE A 438 25.77 -15.49 -0.73
CA ILE A 438 24.40 -15.38 -1.22
C ILE A 438 23.88 -16.74 -1.67
N ALA A 439 24.64 -17.50 -2.46
CA ALA A 439 24.23 -18.80 -2.97
C ALA A 439 24.04 -19.84 -1.85
N ASP A 440 24.95 -19.91 -0.87
CA ASP A 440 24.83 -20.81 0.29
C ASP A 440 23.58 -20.52 1.11
N ILE A 441 23.35 -19.24 1.44
CA ILE A 441 22.18 -18.85 2.23
C ILE A 441 20.89 -19.08 1.44
N THR A 442 20.81 -18.68 0.17
CA THR A 442 19.64 -18.95 -0.68
C THR A 442 19.31 -20.44 -0.73
N LYS A 443 20.33 -21.31 -0.87
CA LYS A 443 20.13 -22.76 -0.86
C LYS A 443 19.56 -23.25 0.48
N ARG A 444 20.18 -22.88 1.61
CA ARG A 444 19.75 -23.34 2.95
C ARG A 444 18.37 -22.80 3.33
N MET A 445 18.05 -21.56 2.94
CA MET A 445 16.71 -20.98 3.11
C MET A 445 15.69 -21.75 2.29
N ALA A 446 15.99 -22.05 1.02
CA ALA A 446 15.09 -22.81 0.15
C ALA A 446 14.83 -24.24 0.66
N GLU A 447 15.86 -24.91 1.18
CA GLU A 447 15.73 -26.23 1.82
C GLU A 447 14.81 -26.17 3.06
N GLY A 448 14.97 -25.13 3.88
CA GLY A 448 14.10 -24.86 5.02
C GLY A 448 12.66 -24.55 4.63
N MET A 449 12.44 -23.66 3.67
CA MET A 449 11.11 -23.33 3.13
C MET A 449 10.42 -24.57 2.57
N ALA A 450 11.14 -25.40 1.81
CA ALA A 450 10.62 -26.66 1.29
C ALA A 450 10.21 -27.64 2.40
N GLU A 451 10.99 -27.72 3.50
CA GLU A 451 10.64 -28.52 4.69
C GLU A 451 9.27 -28.10 5.26
N PHE A 452 8.99 -26.80 5.30
CA PHE A 452 7.76 -26.25 5.91
C PHE A 452 6.56 -26.24 4.95
N VAL A 453 6.77 -26.09 3.64
CA VAL A 453 5.72 -26.31 2.62
C VAL A 453 5.20 -27.76 2.63
N GLY A 454 6.06 -28.71 2.98
CA GLY A 454 5.68 -30.12 3.14
C GLY A 454 4.89 -30.44 4.42
N LYS A 455 4.76 -29.48 5.35
CA LYS A 455 4.05 -29.65 6.63
C LYS A 455 2.66 -29.03 6.56
N ASP A 456 1.73 -29.57 7.35
CA ASP A 456 0.44 -28.92 7.59
C ASP A 456 0.62 -27.76 8.56
N LEU A 457 0.67 -26.55 8.01
CA LEU A 457 0.72 -25.29 8.77
C LEU A 457 -0.65 -24.64 8.90
N GLY A 458 -1.75 -25.28 8.51
CA GLY A 458 -3.08 -24.68 8.54
C GLY A 458 -3.55 -24.23 9.93
N GLN A 459 -2.87 -24.69 10.98
CA GLN A 459 -3.10 -24.30 12.39
C GLN A 459 -1.82 -23.86 13.11
N GLY A 460 -0.78 -23.46 12.38
CA GLY A 460 0.48 -23.02 12.95
C GLY A 460 1.49 -24.14 13.16
N THR A 461 2.71 -23.75 13.55
CA THR A 461 3.81 -24.66 13.84
C THR A 461 3.50 -25.56 15.04
N ALA A 462 3.96 -26.82 15.05
CA ALA A 462 3.57 -27.79 16.08
C ALA A 462 3.91 -27.32 17.51
N ASP A 463 5.08 -26.74 17.71
CA ASP A 463 5.56 -26.27 19.00
C ASP A 463 6.56 -25.10 18.85
N VAL A 464 7.05 -24.60 19.97
CA VAL A 464 8.03 -23.50 20.00
C VAL A 464 9.35 -23.88 19.33
N GLU A 465 9.74 -25.16 19.33
CA GLU A 465 10.97 -25.61 18.66
C GLU A 465 10.81 -25.51 17.15
N GLN A 466 9.69 -25.99 16.60
CA GLN A 466 9.35 -25.84 15.18
C GLN A 466 9.14 -24.37 14.80
N TYR A 467 8.59 -23.55 15.68
CA TYR A 467 8.48 -22.11 15.48
C TYR A 467 9.85 -21.43 15.36
N ASN A 468 10.79 -21.74 16.26
CA ASN A 468 12.16 -21.25 16.21
C ASN A 468 12.88 -21.76 14.96
N ARG A 469 12.67 -23.02 14.58
CA ARG A 469 13.25 -23.63 13.38
C ARG A 469 12.74 -22.96 12.10
N TYR A 470 11.45 -22.65 12.01
CA TYR A 470 10.90 -21.86 10.90
C TYR A 470 11.57 -20.49 10.84
N CYS A 471 11.60 -19.76 11.97
CA CYS A 471 12.21 -18.43 12.04
C CYS A 471 13.72 -18.46 11.70
N HIS A 472 14.43 -19.53 12.08
CA HIS A 472 15.83 -19.74 11.71
C HIS A 472 15.99 -19.77 10.19
N PHE A 473 15.19 -20.59 9.50
CA PHE A 473 15.31 -20.71 8.05
C PHE A 473 14.94 -19.42 7.32
N VAL A 474 13.84 -18.75 7.68
CA VAL A 474 13.37 -17.59 6.89
C VAL A 474 14.01 -16.25 7.29
N ALA A 475 14.64 -16.17 8.46
CA ALA A 475 15.22 -14.92 8.95
C ALA A 475 16.57 -15.08 9.68
N GLY A 476 16.77 -16.14 10.45
CA GLY A 476 18.03 -16.42 11.13
C GLY A 476 19.21 -16.57 10.17
N LEU A 477 19.02 -17.33 9.09
CA LEU A 477 19.98 -17.48 7.99
C LEU A 477 20.28 -16.15 7.27
N VAL A 478 19.30 -15.23 7.21
CA VAL A 478 19.54 -13.88 6.67
C VAL A 478 20.52 -13.12 7.56
N GLY A 479 20.37 -13.23 8.88
CA GLY A 479 21.32 -12.68 9.85
C GLY A 479 22.73 -13.25 9.66
N GLU A 480 22.84 -14.57 9.49
CA GLU A 480 24.12 -15.25 9.21
C GLU A 480 24.75 -14.73 7.90
N GLY A 481 23.97 -14.68 6.82
CA GLY A 481 24.43 -14.20 5.51
C GLY A 481 24.94 -12.76 5.58
N LEU A 482 24.19 -11.87 6.21
CA LEU A 482 24.61 -10.49 6.44
C LEU A 482 25.93 -10.42 7.22
N SER A 483 26.07 -11.20 8.30
CA SER A 483 27.29 -11.22 9.13
C SER A 483 28.52 -11.65 8.32
N ARG A 484 28.35 -12.66 7.46
CA ARG A 484 29.40 -13.13 6.53
C ARG A 484 29.73 -12.09 5.46
N LEU A 485 28.74 -11.38 4.90
CA LEU A 485 28.97 -10.27 3.96
C LEU A 485 29.72 -9.11 4.64
N PHE A 486 29.41 -8.80 5.90
CA PHE A 486 30.12 -7.77 6.66
C PHE A 486 31.58 -8.14 6.87
N ALA A 487 31.86 -9.37 7.31
CA ALA A 487 33.23 -9.88 7.44
C ALA A 487 33.97 -9.90 6.10
N ALA A 488 33.34 -10.40 5.03
CA ALA A 488 33.93 -10.46 3.68
C ALA A 488 34.22 -9.08 3.09
N SER A 489 33.45 -8.06 3.47
CA SER A 489 33.69 -6.67 3.05
C SER A 489 34.93 -6.04 3.70
N GLY A 490 35.42 -6.61 4.81
CA GLY A 490 36.51 -6.06 5.62
C GLY A 490 36.10 -4.85 6.48
N LEU A 491 34.81 -4.51 6.53
CA LEU A 491 34.28 -3.42 7.36
C LEU A 491 34.05 -3.83 8.80
N GLU A 492 33.89 -5.13 9.06
CA GLU A 492 33.73 -5.71 10.38
C GLU A 492 34.79 -6.78 10.64
N ASP A 493 34.94 -7.17 11.91
CA ASP A 493 35.90 -8.20 12.32
C ASP A 493 35.61 -9.54 11.63
N ALA A 494 36.66 -10.26 11.23
CA ALA A 494 36.52 -11.56 10.58
C ALA A 494 35.73 -12.56 11.44
N SER A 495 35.82 -12.46 12.78
CA SER A 495 35.04 -13.31 13.71
C SER A 495 33.53 -13.19 13.51
N MET A 496 33.02 -12.11 12.90
CA MET A 496 31.60 -11.96 12.60
C MET A 496 31.07 -13.05 11.64
N SER A 497 31.91 -13.67 10.80
CA SER A 497 31.49 -14.80 9.97
C SER A 497 31.09 -16.04 10.78
N ASP A 498 31.65 -16.16 11.99
CA ASP A 498 31.51 -17.33 12.86
C ASP A 498 30.48 -17.10 13.98
N GLU A 499 29.91 -15.89 14.08
CA GLU A 499 28.92 -15.50 15.10
C GLU A 499 27.49 -15.97 14.78
N LEU A 500 27.35 -17.24 14.39
CA LEU A 500 26.12 -17.84 13.87
C LEU A 500 24.95 -17.74 14.85
N PHE A 501 25.20 -17.94 16.15
CA PHE A 501 24.14 -17.92 17.17
C PHE A 501 23.55 -16.52 17.35
N LEU A 502 24.40 -15.50 17.51
CA LEU A 502 23.93 -14.14 17.75
C LEU A 502 23.29 -13.52 16.50
N SER A 503 23.83 -13.82 15.32
CA SER A 503 23.23 -13.41 14.06
C SER A 503 21.87 -14.06 13.82
N ASP A 504 21.72 -15.33 14.24
CA ASP A 504 20.43 -16.02 14.22
C ASP A 504 19.40 -15.33 15.13
N GLN A 505 19.80 -14.98 16.37
CA GLN A 505 18.90 -14.29 17.31
C GLN A 505 18.39 -12.94 16.78
N MET A 506 19.24 -12.20 16.06
CA MET A 506 18.86 -10.96 15.39
C MET A 506 17.75 -11.18 14.35
N GLY A 507 17.83 -12.26 13.57
CA GLY A 507 16.82 -12.63 12.58
C GLY A 507 15.52 -13.10 13.24
N LEU A 508 15.62 -13.99 14.23
CA LEU A 508 14.47 -14.50 14.98
C LEU A 508 13.66 -13.36 15.62
N PHE A 509 14.32 -12.34 16.19
CA PHE A 509 13.61 -11.24 16.85
C PHE A 509 12.73 -10.45 15.87
N LEU A 510 13.24 -10.18 14.67
CA LEU A 510 12.49 -9.50 13.61
C LEU A 510 11.34 -10.37 13.11
N GLN A 511 11.59 -11.65 12.87
CA GLN A 511 10.59 -12.55 12.31
C GLN A 511 9.45 -12.81 13.29
N LYS A 512 9.76 -13.11 14.56
CA LYS A 512 8.74 -13.27 15.59
C LYS A 512 7.90 -12.01 15.76
N THR A 513 8.53 -10.84 15.70
CA THR A 513 7.79 -9.57 15.78
C THR A 513 6.80 -9.40 14.63
N ASN A 514 7.18 -9.76 13.40
CA ASN A 514 6.27 -9.71 12.25
C ASN A 514 5.14 -10.73 12.39
N ILE A 515 5.44 -12.00 12.70
CA ILE A 515 4.44 -13.07 12.89
C ILE A 515 3.44 -12.73 14.01
N ILE A 516 3.89 -12.07 15.08
CA ILE A 516 2.99 -11.62 16.16
C ILE A 516 2.07 -10.49 15.67
N ARG A 517 2.62 -9.50 14.96
CA ARG A 517 1.88 -8.33 14.47
C ARG A 517 0.86 -8.70 13.39
N ASP A 518 1.22 -9.63 12.51
CA ASP A 518 0.49 -9.93 11.27
C ASP A 518 -0.47 -11.13 11.43
N TYR A 519 -0.77 -11.56 12.67
CA TYR A 519 -1.66 -12.69 12.98
C TYR A 519 -2.92 -12.76 12.09
N LEU A 520 -3.67 -11.66 12.00
CA LEU A 520 -4.92 -11.65 11.24
C LEU A 520 -4.68 -11.64 9.72
N GLU A 521 -3.60 -11.00 9.26
CA GLU A 521 -3.19 -11.00 7.85
C GLU A 521 -2.87 -12.42 7.40
N ASP A 522 -2.02 -13.10 8.17
CA ASP A 522 -1.62 -14.47 7.89
C ASP A 522 -2.84 -15.40 7.92
N TYR A 523 -3.69 -15.30 8.95
CA TYR A 523 -4.87 -16.16 9.08
C TYR A 523 -5.88 -15.99 7.94
N VAL A 524 -6.15 -14.75 7.51
CA VAL A 524 -7.07 -14.45 6.40
C VAL A 524 -6.50 -14.93 5.07
N ASP A 525 -5.19 -14.88 4.89
CA ASP A 525 -4.50 -15.41 3.70
C ASP A 525 -4.26 -16.93 3.76
N GLY A 526 -4.86 -17.62 4.75
CA GLY A 526 -4.80 -19.08 4.88
C GLY A 526 -3.46 -19.62 5.41
N ARG A 527 -2.65 -18.75 6.01
CA ARG A 527 -1.35 -19.06 6.62
C ARG A 527 -1.47 -19.02 8.14
N ALA A 528 -0.70 -19.86 8.83
CA ALA A 528 -0.61 -19.80 10.28
C ALA A 528 0.78 -20.20 10.74
N PHE A 529 1.34 -19.40 11.66
CA PHE A 529 2.70 -19.59 12.16
C PHE A 529 2.78 -19.74 13.68
N TRP A 530 1.80 -19.22 14.41
CA TRP A 530 1.79 -19.25 15.88
C TRP A 530 1.89 -20.70 16.40
N PRO A 531 2.75 -21.00 17.38
CA PRO A 531 2.99 -22.37 17.82
C PRO A 531 1.79 -22.96 18.56
N GLN A 532 1.34 -24.14 18.12
CA GLN A 532 0.20 -24.87 18.69
C GLN A 532 0.38 -25.16 20.17
N SER A 533 1.60 -25.52 20.59
CA SER A 533 1.94 -25.70 22.01
C SER A 533 1.67 -24.46 22.89
N VAL A 534 1.62 -23.25 22.33
CA VAL A 534 1.32 -22.00 23.04
C VAL A 534 -0.16 -21.67 22.91
N TRP A 535 -0.66 -21.52 21.68
CA TRP A 535 -2.01 -20.99 21.48
C TRP A 535 -3.11 -21.95 21.94
N LYS A 536 -2.88 -23.27 21.94
CA LYS A 536 -3.83 -24.28 22.47
C LYS A 536 -4.06 -24.16 23.98
N LYS A 537 -3.17 -23.47 24.72
CA LYS A 537 -3.41 -23.18 26.15
C LYS A 537 -4.61 -22.22 26.34
N TYR A 538 -4.87 -21.39 25.32
CA TYR A 538 -5.82 -20.27 25.39
C TYR A 538 -7.05 -20.49 24.50
N SER A 539 -6.90 -21.15 23.36
CA SER A 539 -8.02 -21.46 22.45
C SER A 539 -8.98 -22.49 23.05
N LYS A 540 -10.27 -22.15 23.14
CA LYS A 540 -11.31 -23.03 23.67
C LYS A 540 -11.99 -23.88 22.59
N SER A 541 -12.02 -23.41 21.35
CA SER A 541 -12.55 -24.16 20.21
C SER A 541 -11.55 -25.17 19.65
N GLY A 542 -10.26 -25.03 20.00
CA GLY A 542 -9.20 -25.94 19.55
C GLY A 542 -8.57 -25.55 18.22
N ASP A 543 -8.93 -24.40 17.67
CA ASP A 543 -8.35 -23.81 16.44
C ASP A 543 -7.76 -22.42 16.70
N LEU A 544 -6.85 -22.00 15.83
CA LEU A 544 -6.17 -20.70 15.90
C LEU A 544 -7.11 -19.54 15.54
N GLY A 545 -8.16 -19.77 14.75
CA GLY A 545 -9.17 -18.79 14.36
C GLY A 545 -10.04 -18.29 15.51
N TYR A 546 -10.06 -19.01 16.63
CA TYR A 546 -10.71 -18.61 17.88
C TYR A 546 -10.47 -17.14 18.26
N PHE A 547 -9.23 -16.66 18.12
CA PHE A 547 -8.85 -15.31 18.54
C PHE A 547 -9.33 -14.20 17.59
N ALA A 548 -9.75 -14.55 16.37
CA ALA A 548 -10.36 -13.60 15.44
C ALA A 548 -11.84 -13.30 15.79
N ASN A 549 -12.48 -14.09 16.66
CA ASN A 549 -13.88 -13.87 17.04
C ASN A 549 -14.05 -12.69 18.00
N GLN A 550 -14.35 -11.51 17.45
CA GLN A 550 -14.56 -10.28 18.21
C GLN A 550 -15.94 -10.16 18.87
N ASN A 551 -16.83 -11.14 18.74
CA ASN A 551 -18.14 -11.13 19.40
C ASN A 551 -18.13 -11.90 20.73
N ASP A 552 -17.10 -12.71 20.99
CA ASP A 552 -16.95 -13.48 22.21
C ASP A 552 -15.98 -12.78 23.19
N VAL A 553 -16.51 -12.36 24.34
CA VAL A 553 -15.75 -11.66 25.39
C VAL A 553 -14.65 -12.54 25.98
N GLU A 554 -14.88 -13.85 26.12
CA GLU A 554 -13.86 -14.77 26.62
C GLU A 554 -12.79 -14.99 25.55
N ALA A 555 -13.17 -15.09 24.26
CA ALA A 555 -12.20 -15.19 23.17
C ALA A 555 -11.25 -14.00 23.12
N LYS A 556 -11.75 -12.76 23.25
CA LYS A 556 -10.91 -11.55 23.33
C LYS A 556 -9.91 -11.62 24.49
N LYS A 557 -10.39 -12.04 25.66
CA LYS A 557 -9.54 -12.16 26.85
C LYS A 557 -8.43 -13.21 26.65
N GLN A 558 -8.77 -14.37 26.12
CA GLN A 558 -7.82 -15.44 25.82
C GLN A 558 -6.84 -15.05 24.71
N ALA A 559 -7.30 -14.29 23.72
CA ALA A 559 -6.47 -13.73 22.66
C ALA A 559 -5.36 -12.84 23.25
N LEU A 560 -5.70 -11.96 24.19
CA LEU A 560 -4.73 -11.11 24.88
C LEU A 560 -3.73 -11.92 25.73
N TYR A 561 -4.14 -13.01 26.37
CA TYR A 561 -3.20 -13.89 27.08
C TYR A 561 -2.20 -14.56 26.12
N CYS A 562 -2.68 -15.07 24.99
CA CYS A 562 -1.83 -15.68 23.97
C CYS A 562 -0.85 -14.67 23.37
N LEU A 563 -1.34 -13.47 23.04
CA LEU A 563 -0.53 -12.36 22.52
C LEU A 563 0.59 -11.98 23.49
N ASN A 564 0.27 -11.84 24.78
CA ASN A 564 1.25 -11.48 25.79
C ASN A 564 2.31 -12.58 26.00
N ASP A 565 1.95 -13.87 25.92
CA ASP A 565 2.90 -14.98 26.00
C ASP A 565 3.89 -14.94 24.81
N LEU A 566 3.39 -14.71 23.59
CA LEU A 566 4.23 -14.64 22.37
C LEU A 566 5.10 -13.38 22.33
N VAL A 567 4.58 -12.21 22.73
CA VAL A 567 5.41 -11.00 22.86
C VAL A 567 6.51 -11.23 23.90
N THR A 568 6.17 -11.88 25.02
CA THR A 568 7.15 -12.22 26.05
C THR A 568 8.22 -13.17 25.51
N ASP A 569 7.86 -14.19 24.73
CA ASP A 569 8.80 -15.08 24.04
C ASP A 569 9.76 -14.31 23.13
N ALA A 570 9.25 -13.40 22.28
CA ALA A 570 10.09 -12.57 21.41
C ALA A 570 11.06 -11.67 22.22
N LEU A 571 10.62 -11.10 23.34
CA LEU A 571 11.48 -10.25 24.20
C LEU A 571 12.70 -11.00 24.78
N HIS A 572 12.67 -12.33 24.88
CA HIS A 572 13.82 -13.10 25.37
C HIS A 572 15.03 -13.07 24.41
N LEU A 573 14.83 -12.66 23.15
CA LEU A 573 15.89 -12.54 22.15
C LEU A 573 16.68 -11.23 22.28
N VAL A 574 16.12 -10.24 22.97
CA VAL A 574 16.71 -8.88 23.05
C VAL A 574 18.12 -8.85 23.64
N PRO A 575 18.44 -9.57 24.74
CA PRO A 575 19.81 -9.59 25.27
C PRO A 575 20.87 -10.00 24.25
N ASP A 576 20.58 -11.01 23.43
CA ASP A 576 21.49 -11.49 22.39
C ASP A 576 21.57 -10.51 21.21
N CYS A 577 20.46 -9.86 20.85
CA CYS A 577 20.47 -8.78 19.85
C CYS A 577 21.36 -7.61 20.28
N LEU A 578 21.27 -7.18 21.55
CA LEU A 578 22.13 -6.13 22.10
C LEU A 578 23.61 -6.55 22.11
N LYS A 579 23.88 -7.82 22.43
CA LYS A 579 25.24 -8.38 22.39
C LYS A 579 25.80 -8.40 20.97
N TYR A 580 25.01 -8.80 19.97
CA TYR A 580 25.41 -8.75 18.56
C TYR A 580 25.74 -7.32 18.13
N LEU A 581 24.84 -6.37 18.40
CA LEU A 581 25.03 -4.96 18.04
C LEU A 581 26.28 -4.34 18.69
N SER A 582 26.66 -4.79 19.89
CA SER A 582 27.87 -4.32 20.57
C SER A 582 29.18 -4.77 19.93
N LYS A 583 29.14 -5.76 19.03
CA LYS A 583 30.31 -6.27 18.28
C LYS A 583 30.59 -5.51 16.98
N LEU A 584 29.65 -4.70 16.50
CA LEU A 584 29.78 -3.98 15.24
C LEU A 584 30.62 -2.71 15.43
N HIS A 585 31.56 -2.48 14.52
CA HIS A 585 32.49 -1.36 14.55
C HIS A 585 32.18 -0.32 13.47
N CYS A 586 31.72 -0.73 12.29
CA CYS A 586 31.36 0.19 11.22
C CYS A 586 30.03 0.88 11.53
N ALA A 587 30.02 2.21 11.58
CA ALA A 587 28.84 2.98 11.97
C ALA A 587 27.65 2.73 11.02
N GLU A 588 27.88 2.62 9.72
CA GLU A 588 26.86 2.35 8.71
C GLU A 588 26.28 0.93 8.85
N VAL A 589 27.14 -0.08 9.09
CA VAL A 589 26.70 -1.47 9.36
C VAL A 589 25.93 -1.55 10.68
N PHE A 590 26.44 -0.89 11.73
CA PHE A 590 25.74 -0.78 13.02
C PHE A 590 24.35 -0.20 12.84
N ARG A 591 24.22 0.93 12.13
CA ARG A 591 22.92 1.57 11.88
C ARG A 591 22.01 0.68 11.05
N PHE A 592 22.55 0.00 10.05
CA PHE A 592 21.82 -0.96 9.23
C PHE A 592 21.23 -2.10 10.07
N CYS A 593 22.02 -2.69 10.97
CA CYS A 593 21.54 -3.75 11.87
C CYS A 593 20.63 -3.23 12.98
N ALA A 594 20.90 -2.05 13.55
CA ALA A 594 20.21 -1.55 14.73
C ALA A 594 18.81 -0.98 14.43
N ILE A 595 18.61 -0.31 13.29
CA ILE A 595 17.33 0.34 12.94
C ILE A 595 16.16 -0.67 12.91
N PRO A 596 16.27 -1.85 12.26
CA PRO A 596 15.22 -2.87 12.31
C PRO A 596 14.92 -3.35 13.74
N GLN A 597 15.95 -3.51 14.57
CA GLN A 597 15.82 -4.02 15.94
C GLN A 597 15.07 -3.03 16.83
N VAL A 598 15.37 -1.73 16.72
CA VAL A 598 14.63 -0.70 17.46
C VAL A 598 13.19 -0.52 16.96
N MET A 599 12.93 -0.77 15.68
CA MET A 599 11.57 -0.78 15.13
C MET A 599 10.79 -1.99 15.65
N ALA A 600 11.44 -3.14 15.78
CA ALA A 600 10.82 -4.36 16.28
C ALA A 600 10.41 -4.24 17.75
N ILE A 601 11.28 -3.75 18.64
CA ILE A 601 10.90 -3.54 20.05
C ILE A 601 9.78 -2.48 20.20
N ALA A 602 9.77 -1.44 19.38
CA ALA A 602 8.69 -0.44 19.36
C ALA A 602 7.36 -1.05 18.85
N THR A 603 7.44 -2.01 17.95
CA THR A 603 6.27 -2.74 17.43
C THR A 603 5.73 -3.71 18.49
N LEU A 604 6.60 -4.48 19.16
CA LEU A 604 6.21 -5.35 20.27
C LEU A 604 5.57 -4.56 21.42
N ASP A 605 6.09 -3.37 21.77
CA ASP A 605 5.45 -2.49 22.74
C ASP A 605 4.03 -2.08 22.33
N LYS A 606 3.80 -1.86 21.03
CA LYS A 606 2.46 -1.52 20.52
C LYS A 606 1.52 -2.72 20.41
N CYS A 607 2.06 -3.92 20.19
CA CYS A 607 1.29 -5.15 20.16
C CYS A 607 0.94 -5.67 21.57
N TYR A 608 1.80 -5.44 22.57
CA TYR A 608 1.59 -5.98 23.91
C TYR A 608 0.25 -5.53 24.50
N HIS A 609 -0.57 -6.50 24.93
CA HIS A 609 -1.90 -6.29 25.49
C HIS A 609 -2.82 -5.41 24.63
N ASN A 610 -2.76 -5.55 23.30
CA ASN A 610 -3.53 -4.75 22.35
C ASN A 610 -4.50 -5.61 21.51
N GLU A 611 -5.81 -5.37 21.64
CA GLU A 611 -6.86 -6.07 20.89
C GLU A 611 -6.81 -5.80 19.38
N ASP A 612 -6.21 -4.68 18.97
CA ASP A 612 -6.10 -4.28 17.56
C ASP A 612 -5.37 -5.32 16.71
N VAL A 613 -4.48 -6.14 17.30
CA VAL A 613 -3.76 -7.24 16.60
C VAL A 613 -4.73 -8.28 16.03
N PHE A 614 -5.90 -8.45 16.65
CA PHE A 614 -6.91 -9.43 16.24
C PHE A 614 -7.99 -8.85 15.33
N THR A 615 -7.93 -7.55 15.05
CA THR A 615 -8.89 -6.84 14.19
C THR A 615 -8.21 -6.18 13.00
N GLY A 616 -6.89 -6.25 12.91
CA GLY A 616 -6.13 -5.64 11.83
C GLY A 616 -4.63 -5.65 12.07
N VAL A 617 -3.90 -4.95 11.19
CA VAL A 617 -2.45 -4.82 11.28
C VAL A 617 -2.08 -3.57 12.09
N VAL A 618 -1.43 -3.78 13.23
CA VAL A 618 -0.98 -2.70 14.11
C VAL A 618 0.31 -2.08 13.59
N LYS A 619 0.33 -0.75 13.40
CA LYS A 619 1.54 -0.03 12.95
C LYS A 619 1.99 1.07 13.90
N ILE A 620 3.30 1.15 14.12
CA ILE A 620 3.91 2.33 14.76
C ILE A 620 3.71 3.57 13.89
N ARG A 621 3.67 4.75 14.51
CA ARG A 621 3.54 6.03 13.80
C ARG A 621 4.73 6.26 12.88
N LYS A 622 4.51 6.84 11.70
CA LYS A 622 5.60 7.21 10.79
C LYS A 622 6.57 8.22 11.42
N GLY A 623 6.04 9.16 12.20
CA GLY A 623 6.86 10.10 12.97
C GLY A 623 7.77 9.41 13.98
N LEU A 624 7.25 8.42 14.72
CA LEU A 624 8.05 7.57 15.60
C LEU A 624 9.12 6.80 14.81
N SER A 625 8.78 6.21 13.67
CA SER A 625 9.77 5.56 12.78
C SER A 625 10.90 6.52 12.40
N CYS A 626 10.58 7.75 11.99
CA CYS A 626 11.58 8.78 11.70
C CYS A 626 12.44 9.11 12.93
N LYS A 627 11.83 9.25 14.11
CA LYS A 627 12.54 9.51 15.37
C LYS A 627 13.49 8.37 15.72
N LEU A 628 13.07 7.12 15.55
CA LEU A 628 13.91 5.95 15.78
C LEU A 628 15.10 5.93 14.82
N ILE A 629 14.89 6.15 13.53
CA ILE A 629 15.96 6.22 12.52
C ILE A 629 16.98 7.32 12.87
N ASN A 630 16.51 8.51 13.27
CA ASN A 630 17.40 9.63 13.61
C ASN A 630 18.24 9.40 14.87
N ASN A 631 17.70 8.68 15.84
CA ASN A 631 18.33 8.51 17.15
C ASN A 631 19.13 7.21 17.28
N THR A 632 19.09 6.37 16.25
CA THR A 632 19.84 5.10 16.20
C THR A 632 21.14 5.32 15.45
N ASN A 633 22.13 5.89 16.14
CA ASN A 633 23.46 6.16 15.57
C ASN A 633 24.60 5.44 16.31
N ASP A 634 24.38 5.05 17.56
CA ASP A 634 25.36 4.40 18.41
C ASP A 634 24.68 3.45 19.43
N VAL A 635 25.49 2.71 20.17
CA VAL A 635 25.05 1.76 21.21
C VAL A 635 24.21 2.45 22.28
N ALA A 636 24.55 3.68 22.65
CA ALA A 636 23.84 4.39 23.71
C ALA A 636 22.42 4.79 23.26
N GLY A 637 22.25 5.24 22.02
CA GLY A 637 20.95 5.51 21.40
C GLY A 637 20.08 4.25 21.32
N VAL A 638 20.66 3.12 20.91
CA VAL A 638 19.98 1.81 20.90
C VAL A 638 19.53 1.42 22.31
N HIS A 639 20.44 1.47 23.28
CA HIS A 639 20.15 1.14 24.68
C HIS A 639 19.04 2.02 25.26
N ALA A 640 19.02 3.32 24.96
CA ALA A 640 17.97 4.23 25.38
C ALA A 640 16.59 3.84 24.82
N VAL A 641 16.53 3.39 23.56
CA VAL A 641 15.29 2.92 22.94
C VAL A 641 14.80 1.62 23.57
N PHE A 642 15.67 0.61 23.70
CA PHE A 642 15.31 -0.66 24.33
C PHE A 642 14.90 -0.49 25.79
N TYR A 643 15.62 0.34 26.56
CA TYR A 643 15.25 0.69 27.94
C TYR A 643 13.85 1.30 28.00
N LYS A 644 13.57 2.28 27.12
CA LYS A 644 12.28 2.98 27.08
C LYS A 644 11.12 1.99 26.82
N PHE A 645 11.24 1.17 25.78
CA PHE A 645 10.15 0.29 25.38
C PHE A 645 9.99 -0.92 26.30
N ALA A 646 11.08 -1.51 26.82
CA ALA A 646 10.98 -2.55 27.85
C ALA A 646 10.28 -2.04 29.11
N LYS A 647 10.60 -0.81 29.55
CA LYS A 647 9.89 -0.16 30.67
C LYS A 647 8.42 0.13 30.35
N SER A 648 8.11 0.46 29.10
CA SER A 648 6.73 0.69 28.63
C SER A 648 5.91 -0.60 28.68
N VAL A 649 6.41 -1.71 28.10
CA VAL A 649 5.78 -3.04 28.20
C VAL A 649 5.55 -3.45 29.65
N ALA A 650 6.56 -3.32 30.52
CA ALA A 650 6.41 -3.63 31.95
C ALA A 650 5.31 -2.79 32.62
N LYS A 651 5.20 -1.50 32.26
CA LYS A 651 4.14 -0.61 32.76
C LYS A 651 2.76 -1.04 32.25
N GLN A 652 2.66 -1.46 30.99
CA GLN A 652 1.41 -1.99 30.42
C GLN A 652 0.97 -3.26 31.15
N ALA A 653 1.89 -4.19 31.40
CA ALA A 653 1.65 -5.42 32.17
C ALA A 653 1.13 -5.12 33.59
N MET A 654 1.79 -4.20 34.30
CA MET A 654 1.38 -3.77 35.65
C MET A 654 0.00 -3.11 35.63
N LYS A 655 -0.30 -2.29 34.61
CA LYS A 655 -1.61 -1.64 34.45
C LYS A 655 -2.72 -2.68 34.22
N ALA A 656 -2.49 -3.66 33.34
CA ALA A 656 -3.44 -4.74 33.07
C ALA A 656 -3.71 -5.56 34.34
N LYS A 657 -2.66 -5.93 35.10
CA LYS A 657 -2.81 -6.62 36.38
C LYS A 657 -3.63 -5.80 37.40
N ALA A 658 -3.38 -4.49 37.47
CA ALA A 658 -4.13 -3.60 38.35
C ALA A 658 -5.61 -3.45 37.96
N SER A 659 -5.97 -3.62 36.68
CA SER A 659 -7.37 -3.68 36.23
C SER A 659 -8.02 -5.07 36.42
N GLY A 660 -7.34 -6.00 37.08
CA GLY A 660 -7.86 -7.35 37.35
C GLY A 660 -7.59 -8.38 36.25
N PHE A 661 -6.80 -8.03 35.21
CA PHE A 661 -6.40 -8.97 34.16
C PHE A 661 -5.28 -9.89 34.68
N GLN A 662 -5.58 -11.17 34.86
CA GLN A 662 -4.66 -12.17 35.43
C GLN A 662 -3.85 -12.84 34.32
N ASP A 663 -2.92 -12.10 33.73
CA ASP A 663 -2.05 -12.59 32.66
C ASP A 663 -1.13 -13.72 33.14
N PRO A 664 -1.24 -14.96 32.58
CA PRO A 664 -0.38 -16.07 32.96
C PRO A 664 1.11 -15.86 32.65
N SER A 665 1.43 -14.95 31.73
CA SER A 665 2.80 -14.63 31.34
C SER A 665 3.41 -13.49 32.17
N PHE A 666 2.65 -12.84 33.05
CA PHE A 666 3.02 -11.61 33.76
C PHE A 666 4.41 -11.65 34.40
N ASP A 667 4.70 -12.66 35.22
CA ASP A 667 5.99 -12.73 35.94
C ASP A 667 7.17 -12.89 34.98
N ARG A 668 6.98 -13.68 33.89
CA ARG A 668 7.97 -13.81 32.82
C ARG A 668 8.17 -12.48 32.10
N THR A 669 7.10 -11.77 31.76
CA THR A 669 7.16 -10.47 31.09
C THR A 669 7.92 -9.44 31.92
N ILE A 670 7.62 -9.34 33.23
CA ILE A 670 8.31 -8.42 34.13
C ILE A 670 9.80 -8.79 34.26
N ALA A 671 10.10 -10.08 34.43
CA ALA A 671 11.49 -10.54 34.55
C ALA A 671 12.33 -10.19 33.30
N ILE A 672 11.82 -10.46 32.09
CA ILE A 672 12.58 -10.16 30.87
C ILE A 672 12.69 -8.65 30.63
N CYS A 673 11.64 -7.88 30.89
CA CYS A 673 11.71 -6.42 30.78
C CYS A 673 12.71 -5.81 31.76
N GLN A 674 12.78 -6.35 32.99
CA GLN A 674 13.75 -5.92 34.00
C GLN A 674 15.18 -6.25 33.56
N ASN A 675 15.42 -7.46 33.02
CA ASN A 675 16.72 -7.85 32.47
C ASN A 675 17.17 -6.89 31.34
N ILE A 676 16.29 -6.60 30.37
CA ILE A 676 16.58 -5.63 29.30
C ILE A 676 16.89 -4.25 29.88
N CYS A 677 16.12 -3.80 30.87
CA CYS A 677 16.35 -2.53 31.53
C CYS A 677 17.71 -2.48 32.27
N ASP A 678 18.16 -3.60 32.82
CA ASP A 678 19.43 -3.69 33.55
C ASP A 678 20.63 -3.68 32.59
N LEU A 679 20.55 -4.44 31.49
CA LEU A 679 21.57 -4.46 30.44
C LEU A 679 21.77 -3.07 29.80
N THR A 680 20.69 -2.31 29.64
CA THR A 680 20.72 -1.00 28.96
C THR A 680 20.98 0.18 29.90
N ARG A 681 20.85 -0.01 31.23
CA ARG A 681 20.90 1.07 32.23
C ARG A 681 22.20 1.88 32.24
N ALA A 682 23.34 1.20 32.06
CA ALA A 682 24.65 1.83 32.18
C ALA A 682 24.85 2.93 31.13
N GLU A 683 24.50 2.66 29.88
CA GLU A 683 24.61 3.62 28.79
C GLU A 683 23.58 4.77 28.91
N VAL A 684 22.37 4.48 29.38
CA VAL A 684 21.35 5.51 29.66
C VAL A 684 21.83 6.49 30.74
N LYS A 685 22.53 6.00 31.77
CA LYS A 685 23.13 6.87 32.80
C LYS A 685 24.25 7.74 32.22
N LYS A 686 25.12 7.20 31.36
CA LYS A 686 26.21 7.94 30.71
C LYS A 686 25.70 9.10 29.85
N GLN A 687 24.64 8.88 29.06
CA GLN A 687 24.00 9.95 28.27
C GLN A 687 23.44 11.07 29.14
N ASN A 688 22.76 10.73 30.24
CA ASN A 688 22.22 11.73 31.16
C ASN A 688 23.33 12.55 31.85
N THR A 689 24.47 11.93 32.19
CA THR A 689 25.63 12.67 32.73
C THR A 689 26.33 13.53 31.68
N SER A 690 26.43 13.10 30.41
CA SER A 690 27.00 13.91 29.33
C SER A 690 26.20 15.18 29.07
N PHE A 691 24.88 15.10 29.15
CA PHE A 691 23.99 16.27 29.00
C PHE A 691 24.17 17.29 30.14
N PHE A 692 24.50 16.84 31.35
CA PHE A 692 24.84 17.72 32.48
C PHE A 692 26.25 18.32 32.38
N VAL A 693 27.20 17.64 31.73
CA VAL A 693 28.55 18.17 31.45
C VAL A 693 28.51 19.23 30.32
N ASP A 694 27.71 19.02 29.27
CA ASP A 694 27.51 20.03 28.21
C ASP A 694 26.77 21.28 28.72
N CYS A 695 25.78 21.12 29.60
CA CYS A 695 25.13 22.26 30.27
C CYS A 695 26.08 23.02 31.22
N SER A 696 27.09 22.35 31.80
CA SER A 696 28.10 23.01 32.65
C SER A 696 29.20 23.73 31.85
N LEU A 697 29.50 23.29 30.62
CA LEU A 697 30.31 24.09 29.68
C LEU A 697 29.56 25.32 29.19
N ILE A 698 28.25 25.24 28.95
CA ILE A 698 27.42 26.41 28.58
C ILE A 698 27.28 27.40 29.76
N THR A 699 27.34 26.94 31.01
CA THR A 699 27.33 27.86 32.18
C THR A 699 28.67 28.55 32.44
N CYS A 700 29.79 28.06 31.92
CA CYS A 700 31.10 28.72 32.10
C CYS A 700 31.33 29.89 31.13
N VAL A 701 30.60 29.97 30.01
CA VAL A 701 30.63 31.12 29.08
C VAL A 701 29.66 32.23 29.52
N GLY A 702 28.78 31.96 30.49
CA GLY A 702 27.76 32.89 30.98
C GLY A 702 28.10 33.67 32.26
N ALA A 703 29.32 33.55 32.79
CA ALA A 703 29.75 34.27 34.01
C ALA A 703 30.31 35.67 33.69
N GLY A 704 29.59 36.44 32.90
CA GLY A 704 29.91 37.82 32.57
C GLY A 704 28.66 38.69 32.64
N ILE A 705 28.35 39.16 33.86
CA ILE A 705 27.60 40.38 34.20
C ILE A 705 26.37 40.67 33.33
N TYR A 706 25.15 40.54 33.86
CA TYR A 706 24.15 41.63 33.85
C TYR A 706 22.93 41.26 34.71
N THR A 707 22.65 42.13 35.66
CA THR A 707 21.53 42.10 36.60
C THR A 707 20.22 42.54 35.92
N GLY A 708 19.13 41.77 36.05
CA GLY A 708 17.77 42.31 35.85
C GLY A 708 16.71 41.34 35.31
N LYS A 709 15.81 40.89 36.20
CA LYS A 709 14.41 40.44 36.03
C LYS A 709 13.99 39.78 34.68
N ILE A 710 13.68 38.48 34.74
CA ILE A 710 12.82 37.73 33.79
C ILE A 710 11.71 37.07 34.60
N PRO A 711 10.41 37.31 34.29
CA PRO A 711 9.62 36.25 33.66
C PRO A 711 8.48 36.76 32.76
N ILE A 712 8.74 37.06 31.48
CA ILE A 712 7.69 37.13 30.41
C ILE A 712 8.19 36.57 29.05
N ALA A 713 9.48 36.27 28.87
CA ALA A 713 10.03 35.98 27.54
C ALA A 713 9.77 34.56 26.96
N LEU A 714 9.37 33.57 27.77
CA LEU A 714 9.15 32.20 27.24
C LEU A 714 7.82 32.02 26.47
N SER A 715 6.80 32.86 26.69
CA SER A 715 5.57 32.77 25.88
C SER A 715 5.70 33.50 24.54
N ALA A 716 6.52 34.56 24.50
CA ALA A 716 6.78 35.33 23.28
C ALA A 716 7.65 34.55 22.27
N ALA A 717 8.63 33.77 22.74
CA ALA A 717 9.47 32.93 21.88
C ALA A 717 8.67 31.82 21.18
N SER A 718 7.76 31.15 21.89
CA SER A 718 6.86 30.14 21.30
C SER A 718 5.90 30.76 20.29
N ALA A 719 5.35 31.95 20.56
CA ALA A 719 4.48 32.66 19.63
C ALA A 719 5.23 33.17 18.38
N LEU A 720 6.49 33.58 18.53
CA LEU A 720 7.35 34.01 17.43
C LEU A 720 7.76 32.82 16.54
N ILE A 721 8.04 31.65 17.13
CA ILE A 721 8.33 30.41 16.39
C ILE A 721 7.10 29.94 15.60
N VAL A 722 5.90 30.00 16.19
CA VAL A 722 4.64 29.66 15.50
C VAL A 722 4.37 30.64 14.34
N LYS A 723 4.55 31.96 14.54
CA LYS A 723 4.41 32.97 13.47
C LYS A 723 5.45 32.83 12.36
N THR A 724 6.68 32.46 12.71
CA THR A 724 7.75 32.27 11.72
C THR A 724 7.53 30.99 10.91
N ALA A 725 7.03 29.92 11.55
CA ALA A 725 6.62 28.70 10.86
C ALA A 725 5.45 28.92 9.90
N THR A 726 4.42 29.71 10.27
CA THR A 726 3.30 30.03 9.36
C THR A 726 3.75 30.90 8.18
N LYS A 727 4.69 31.84 8.40
CA LYS A 727 5.20 32.73 7.35
C LYS A 727 6.15 32.02 6.38
N SER A 728 6.95 31.05 6.86
CA SER A 728 7.76 30.17 5.99
C SER A 728 6.90 29.21 5.15
N ILE A 729 5.77 28.72 5.68
CA ILE A 729 4.83 27.89 4.91
C ILE A 729 4.13 28.73 3.82
N GLY A 730 3.83 30.01 4.08
CA GLY A 730 3.31 30.95 3.09
C GLY A 730 4.29 31.26 1.95
N ASN A 731 5.58 31.43 2.25
CA ASN A 731 6.62 31.72 1.26
C ASN A 731 7.11 30.49 0.49
N MET A 732 6.92 29.26 1.01
CA MET A 732 7.23 28.02 0.30
C MET A 732 6.32 27.76 -0.91
N LYS A 733 5.08 28.31 -0.93
CA LYS A 733 4.20 28.25 -2.11
C LYS A 733 4.64 29.17 -3.26
N THR A 734 5.44 30.19 -2.97
CA THR A 734 5.88 31.19 -3.96
C THR A 734 7.28 30.87 -4.51
N SER A 735 8.17 30.30 -3.70
CA SER A 735 9.55 29.98 -4.13
C SER A 735 9.63 28.73 -5.01
N ALA A 736 8.75 27.74 -4.83
CA ALA A 736 8.70 26.56 -5.70
C ALA A 736 8.24 26.90 -7.14
N LYS A 737 7.44 27.98 -7.30
CA LYS A 737 7.01 28.47 -8.62
C LYS A 737 8.12 29.20 -9.40
N LEU A 738 9.07 29.81 -8.71
CA LEU A 738 10.14 30.62 -9.32
C LEU A 738 11.39 29.81 -9.71
N GLU A 739 11.60 28.62 -9.14
CA GLU A 739 12.68 27.72 -9.55
C GLU A 739 12.33 26.85 -10.76
N GLU A 740 11.03 26.63 -11.03
CA GLU A 740 10.57 25.85 -12.18
C GLU A 740 10.54 26.70 -13.48
N GLU A 741 10.25 28.00 -13.39
CA GLU A 741 10.36 28.95 -14.52
C GLU A 741 11.81 29.23 -14.97
N LYS A 742 12.82 28.93 -14.13
CA LYS A 742 14.24 29.08 -14.49
C LYS A 742 14.87 27.85 -15.15
N LYS A 743 14.17 26.71 -15.20
CA LYS A 743 14.63 25.51 -15.91
C LYS A 743 14.07 25.37 -17.33
N ASN A 744 13.08 26.19 -17.71
CA ASN A 744 12.46 26.20 -19.03
C ASN A 744 12.70 27.50 -19.82
N ASN A 745 13.82 28.18 -19.59
CA ASN A 745 14.35 29.24 -20.46
C ASN A 745 15.77 28.92 -20.89
#